data_AF-A0A1L7VPM4-F1
#
_entry.id   AF-A0A1L7VPM4-F1
#
_cell.length_a   1.000
_cell.length_b   1.000
_cell.length_c   1.000
_cell.angle_alpha   90.00
_cell.angle_beta   90.00
_cell.angle_gamma   90.00
#
_symmetry.space_group_name_H-M   'P 1'
#
loop_
_entity.id
_entity.type
_entity.pdbx_description
1 polymer ?
#
loop_
_entity_poly.entity_id
_entity_poly.type
_entity_poly.pdbx_seq_one_letter_code
_entity_poly.pdbx_strand_id
1 'polypeptide(L)'
;MKWLLLSDLHFKHRDLDRIQQTAQWIIAQAKRNNVERAVICGDLLTSRTMQSTQVLSACYHFISLLSDVVPRIHIVLGNHDLAYRRDYQTTVLNALNIKRLAPFVSVHSVVSHQEWDGRNVCLLPFREDQSELIDAVADLSPQKASKTIAFAHLAIHKAITQRYVVDSGADSPRQNSAIMYHGWTGPGDFASLARTFTGHFHSHQTITQTQFGNRKGDMRGSITYLGSPLQLNWADLHDDKRGVVLLDPETLEHKLLTNPYAIGYTTADLQQVLEDQVNENAVKDKHVMLTGNITLQKYVAARDRLLRLGVRSIRDWTPIQFSSRADRTSSVVVGTSVTANDVAAQHLDETQTEGKLPEDSKTLSSGSGSTTEPHAGTLDFSVEVRDYVESLELAEFLAARKEELVRVGQRMILVSCSISDQEKEIRMTHKDFLDESPQAVGMETTTTLVTPSTHAFVAHPLRLTITNFLGIQKTISIDFQQDIRRGLTFLVGDNGSGKSAIVEAMVWCQFGRCLRGRFANDVVNDDAGKNCSVTLEFTNGYSITRYRKHKIHKNSFTVSLHGNPQPQLATQTALDEQLGIDYETYARTVVLSHESASNFLNSKQAQRYDLIEVSLGLSALNQCSQISKLLIKDIDASMTRVNTEWKVLAQTINHNEHRLQDLRKKQKFLESEVAHASESLNTALRDHQSNKVPPEQPCAGFQDKRRMLQTEISKEEENLSRLRTSYRQIWERHQDERQIQLEQPQHKLAQRLEAMASTHPIGVQKIFFGIGIFSLKFQLVVTRVLQRIFGFPKDVFQDKCSTRIKNQENAVYSLRQGIEKSLSRLDTLRDQETVALQVLRDQETAGFEYTKAINNWLERHMRAQRACETLQQKVTIKKHEAATFKQLAEDEQSSLVAMRSELKVLNNKLEELASDRELFNFWVLALAKRTRQASSSSPALKTKETSNFREHILANSLSQLNDLIIQAFAVLYDDTRHASMAKGMLRSLFDSESSSMPLRSVLDPTLAVDSSIAYNKRSSGERKRIDLALFFALLQLARARSAHRAQFVLIDEVFDNLDQAGQAAVVRWCGFMSQAVAGWIIVITHSQFLIEQNLAEETSKGLVVRAKMGEEGTELFVDGKKLEVTETR
;
A
#
# COMPACT_ATOMS: atom_id res chain seq x y z
N MET A 1 -39.63 -44.39 -65.10
CA MET A 1 -40.18 -43.03 -64.82
C MET A 1 -39.11 -42.15 -64.14
N LYS A 2 -39.22 -40.81 -64.12
CA LYS A 2 -38.31 -39.94 -63.30
C LYS A 2 -39.08 -38.95 -62.43
N TRP A 3 -38.67 -38.86 -61.16
CA TRP A 3 -39.15 -37.87 -60.19
C TRP A 3 -38.06 -36.83 -59.88
N LEU A 4 -38.47 -35.58 -59.64
CA LEU A 4 -37.58 -34.48 -59.23
C LEU A 4 -37.86 -34.08 -57.79
N LEU A 5 -36.83 -34.06 -56.95
CA LEU A 5 -36.92 -33.77 -55.53
C LEU A 5 -36.11 -32.50 -55.21
N LEU A 6 -36.71 -31.62 -54.40
CA LEU A 6 -36.10 -30.37 -53.94
C LEU A 6 -36.68 -29.95 -52.58
N SER A 7 -35.99 -29.07 -51.85
CA SER A 7 -36.46 -28.47 -50.59
C SER A 7 -35.81 -27.10 -50.38
N ASP A 8 -36.18 -26.39 -49.31
CA ASP A 8 -35.40 -25.29 -48.72
C ASP A 8 -35.02 -24.22 -49.77
N LEU A 9 -36.00 -23.84 -50.60
CA LEU A 9 -35.86 -22.83 -51.66
C LEU A 9 -35.85 -21.42 -51.08
N HIS A 10 -36.58 -21.21 -49.98
CA HIS A 10 -36.62 -19.99 -49.19
C HIS A 10 -36.71 -18.72 -50.05
N PHE A 11 -37.82 -18.55 -50.79
CA PHE A 11 -38.13 -17.29 -51.45
C PHE A 11 -38.17 -16.15 -50.40
N LYS A 12 -37.38 -15.10 -50.63
CA LYS A 12 -37.18 -13.91 -49.78
C LYS A 12 -36.83 -12.70 -50.65
N HIS A 13 -36.95 -11.50 -50.09
CA HIS A 13 -36.67 -10.26 -50.81
C HIS A 13 -35.16 -10.07 -51.11
N ARG A 14 -34.30 -10.39 -50.13
CA ARG A 14 -32.84 -10.38 -50.29
C ARG A 14 -32.41 -11.56 -51.17
N ASP A 15 -31.75 -11.29 -52.29
CA ASP A 15 -31.28 -12.31 -53.24
C ASP A 15 -32.40 -13.01 -54.06
N LEU A 16 -33.56 -12.35 -54.17
CA LEU A 16 -34.69 -12.84 -54.96
C LEU A 16 -34.31 -13.18 -56.41
N ASP A 17 -33.39 -12.42 -57.01
CA ASP A 17 -32.90 -12.64 -58.36
C ASP A 17 -32.09 -13.94 -58.51
N ARG A 18 -31.23 -14.29 -57.53
CA ARG A 18 -30.52 -15.58 -57.48
C ARG A 18 -31.48 -16.75 -57.31
N ILE A 19 -32.53 -16.56 -56.51
CA ILE A 19 -33.59 -17.55 -56.30
C ILE A 19 -34.41 -17.73 -57.59
N GLN A 20 -34.76 -16.64 -58.30
CA GLN A 20 -35.43 -16.69 -59.60
C GLN A 20 -34.58 -17.36 -60.69
N GLN A 21 -33.27 -17.07 -60.74
CA GLN A 21 -32.34 -17.73 -61.67
C GLN A 21 -32.24 -19.24 -61.38
N THR A 22 -32.19 -19.61 -60.10
CA THR A 22 -32.21 -21.02 -59.67
C THR A 22 -33.54 -21.70 -60.01
N ALA A 23 -34.67 -21.03 -59.79
CA ALA A 23 -36.01 -21.51 -60.16
C ALA A 23 -36.14 -21.77 -61.67
N GLN A 24 -35.66 -20.85 -62.52
CA GLN A 24 -35.61 -21.03 -63.97
C GLN A 24 -34.71 -22.21 -64.37
N TRP A 25 -33.57 -22.38 -63.71
CA TRP A 25 -32.69 -23.54 -63.93
C TRP A 25 -33.37 -24.86 -63.53
N ILE A 26 -34.11 -24.91 -62.41
CA ILE A 26 -34.89 -26.09 -61.98
C ILE A 26 -35.92 -26.48 -63.05
N ILE A 27 -36.71 -25.51 -63.55
CA ILE A 27 -37.69 -25.74 -64.63
C ILE A 27 -37.01 -26.28 -65.90
N ALA A 28 -35.85 -25.73 -66.27
CA ALA A 28 -35.07 -26.21 -67.39
C ALA A 28 -34.55 -27.65 -67.18
N GLN A 29 -34.14 -28.03 -65.96
CA GLN A 29 -33.75 -29.42 -65.66
C GLN A 29 -34.94 -30.38 -65.69
N ALA A 30 -36.10 -29.97 -65.18
CA ALA A 30 -37.33 -30.75 -65.23
C ALA A 30 -37.70 -31.10 -66.69
N LYS A 31 -37.68 -30.09 -67.57
CA LYS A 31 -37.94 -30.25 -69.01
C LYS A 31 -36.90 -31.13 -69.70
N ARG A 32 -35.60 -30.92 -69.44
CA ARG A 32 -34.50 -31.69 -70.05
C ARG A 32 -34.50 -33.17 -69.67
N ASN A 33 -35.01 -33.51 -68.49
CA ASN A 33 -34.99 -34.88 -67.98
C ASN A 33 -36.33 -35.61 -68.14
N ASN A 34 -37.34 -35.00 -68.77
CA ASN A 34 -38.70 -35.52 -68.90
C ASN A 34 -39.28 -35.96 -67.54
N VAL A 35 -39.27 -35.04 -66.57
CA VAL A 35 -39.76 -35.30 -65.21
C VAL A 35 -41.28 -35.41 -65.21
N GLU A 36 -41.79 -36.54 -64.72
CA GLU A 36 -43.24 -36.84 -64.67
C GLU A 36 -43.89 -36.41 -63.34
N ARG A 37 -43.09 -36.30 -62.27
CA ARG A 37 -43.53 -35.87 -60.93
C ARG A 37 -42.46 -35.04 -60.23
N ALA A 38 -42.84 -33.95 -59.57
CA ALA A 38 -41.97 -33.18 -58.69
C ALA A 38 -42.46 -33.25 -57.23
N VAL A 39 -41.53 -33.32 -56.28
CA VAL A 39 -41.80 -33.32 -54.84
C VAL A 39 -40.94 -32.25 -54.17
N ILE A 40 -41.60 -31.31 -53.49
CA ILE A 40 -40.99 -30.21 -52.74
C ILE A 40 -41.14 -30.54 -51.25
N CYS A 41 -40.03 -30.82 -50.57
CA CYS A 41 -39.96 -31.19 -49.16
C CYS A 41 -39.84 -29.95 -48.24
N GLY A 42 -40.76 -29.02 -48.41
CA GLY A 42 -40.93 -27.84 -47.55
C GLY A 42 -40.02 -26.66 -47.87
N ASP A 43 -40.35 -25.55 -47.18
CA ASP A 43 -39.63 -24.29 -47.13
C ASP A 43 -39.49 -23.62 -48.50
N LEU A 44 -40.66 -23.38 -49.11
CA LEU A 44 -40.77 -22.50 -50.27
C LEU A 44 -40.61 -21.03 -49.87
N LEU A 45 -41.04 -20.64 -48.67
CA LEU A 45 -40.92 -19.27 -48.16
C LEU A 45 -39.88 -19.19 -47.03
N THR A 46 -39.34 -18.00 -46.77
CA THR A 46 -38.35 -17.78 -45.70
C THR A 46 -38.97 -17.44 -44.34
N SER A 47 -40.25 -17.05 -44.29
CA SER A 47 -40.89 -16.63 -43.05
C SER A 47 -42.37 -16.93 -43.04
N ARG A 48 -42.85 -17.29 -41.84
CA ARG A 48 -44.25 -17.56 -41.50
C ARG A 48 -45.12 -16.30 -41.54
N THR A 49 -44.51 -15.11 -41.42
CA THR A 49 -45.20 -13.82 -41.29
C THR A 49 -44.59 -12.75 -42.20
N MET A 50 -45.43 -11.89 -42.78
CA MET A 50 -45.04 -10.75 -43.66
C MET A 50 -44.13 -11.14 -44.84
N GLN A 51 -44.73 -11.66 -45.91
CA GLN A 51 -44.07 -11.80 -47.22
C GLN A 51 -44.40 -10.60 -48.11
N SER A 52 -43.41 -10.06 -48.83
CA SER A 52 -43.67 -9.01 -49.81
C SER A 52 -44.42 -9.56 -51.02
N THR A 53 -45.26 -8.73 -51.64
CA THR A 53 -46.05 -9.12 -52.83
C THR A 53 -45.17 -9.59 -54.00
N GLN A 54 -43.97 -9.03 -54.13
CA GLN A 54 -42.96 -9.45 -55.11
C GLN A 54 -42.47 -10.88 -54.86
N VAL A 55 -42.19 -11.24 -53.60
CA VAL A 55 -41.74 -12.59 -53.21
C VAL A 55 -42.84 -13.62 -53.42
N LEU A 56 -44.08 -13.30 -53.01
CA LEU A 56 -45.26 -14.13 -53.25
C LEU A 56 -45.51 -14.33 -54.76
N SER A 57 -45.41 -13.27 -55.55
CA SER A 57 -45.55 -13.33 -57.01
C SER A 57 -44.48 -14.20 -57.67
N ALA A 58 -43.21 -14.07 -57.26
CA ALA A 58 -42.11 -14.89 -57.77
C ALA A 58 -42.28 -16.38 -57.43
N CYS A 59 -42.70 -16.70 -56.21
CA CYS A 59 -42.97 -18.08 -55.78
C CYS A 59 -44.15 -18.68 -56.57
N TYR A 60 -45.26 -17.93 -56.74
CA TYR A 60 -46.39 -18.36 -57.57
C TYR A 60 -45.97 -18.59 -59.03
N HIS A 61 -45.18 -17.69 -59.60
CA HIS A 61 -44.72 -17.81 -60.99
C HIS A 61 -43.82 -19.04 -61.19
N PHE A 62 -42.94 -19.35 -60.23
CA PHE A 62 -42.16 -20.59 -60.25
C PHE A 62 -43.05 -21.84 -60.23
N ILE A 63 -44.04 -21.91 -59.32
CA ILE A 63 -44.96 -23.06 -59.24
C ILE A 63 -45.78 -23.20 -60.54
N SER A 64 -46.27 -22.09 -61.09
CA SER A 64 -47.01 -22.06 -62.36
C SER A 64 -46.16 -22.60 -63.52
N LEU A 65 -44.97 -22.04 -63.74
CA LEU A 65 -44.08 -22.48 -64.83
C LEU A 65 -43.57 -23.93 -64.65
N LEU A 66 -43.43 -24.39 -63.40
CA LEU A 66 -43.10 -25.79 -63.15
C LEU A 66 -44.29 -26.70 -63.50
N SER A 67 -45.54 -26.27 -63.26
CA SER A 67 -46.74 -27.04 -63.61
C SER A 67 -47.00 -27.13 -65.12
N ASP A 68 -46.51 -26.16 -65.92
CA ASP A 68 -46.52 -26.23 -67.38
C ASP A 68 -45.57 -27.31 -67.94
N VAL A 69 -44.61 -27.79 -67.13
CA VAL A 69 -43.55 -28.74 -67.53
C VAL A 69 -43.71 -30.10 -66.84
N VAL A 70 -44.20 -30.14 -65.61
CA VAL A 70 -44.29 -31.35 -64.77
C VAL A 70 -45.77 -31.66 -64.46
N PRO A 71 -46.32 -32.79 -64.92
CA PRO A 71 -47.74 -33.13 -64.78
C PRO A 71 -48.28 -33.21 -63.34
N ARG A 72 -47.42 -33.50 -62.35
CA ARG A 72 -47.80 -33.70 -60.94
C ARG A 72 -46.78 -33.07 -60.00
N ILE A 73 -47.20 -32.09 -59.20
CA ILE A 73 -46.35 -31.40 -58.21
C ILE A 73 -46.92 -31.62 -56.81
N HIS A 74 -46.07 -32.08 -55.89
CA HIS A 74 -46.41 -32.33 -54.50
C HIS A 74 -45.59 -31.42 -53.60
N ILE A 75 -46.25 -30.64 -52.74
CA ILE A 75 -45.61 -29.75 -51.77
C ILE A 75 -45.91 -30.30 -50.37
N VAL A 76 -44.91 -30.87 -49.71
CA VAL A 76 -44.96 -31.22 -48.29
C VAL A 76 -44.60 -29.96 -47.51
N LEU A 77 -45.41 -29.55 -46.52
CA LEU A 77 -45.16 -28.29 -45.80
C LEU A 77 -43.90 -28.38 -44.91
N GLY A 78 -43.03 -27.37 -45.06
CA GLY A 78 -41.89 -27.13 -44.15
C GLY A 78 -42.26 -26.26 -42.96
N ASN A 79 -41.30 -26.01 -42.07
CA ASN A 79 -41.56 -25.21 -40.87
C ASN A 79 -41.79 -23.72 -41.21
N HIS A 80 -41.20 -23.17 -42.29
CA HIS A 80 -41.41 -21.78 -42.72
C HIS A 80 -42.69 -21.56 -43.57
N ASP A 81 -43.33 -22.64 -44.06
CA ASP A 81 -44.58 -22.55 -44.84
C ASP A 81 -45.86 -22.49 -43.97
N LEU A 82 -45.74 -22.76 -42.66
CA LEU A 82 -46.84 -22.68 -41.68
C LEU A 82 -47.10 -21.23 -41.25
N ALA A 83 -48.36 -20.85 -41.07
CA ALA A 83 -48.71 -19.47 -40.66
C ALA A 83 -48.50 -19.22 -39.16
N TYR A 84 -48.68 -20.24 -38.32
CA TYR A 84 -48.53 -20.15 -36.86
C TYR A 84 -47.71 -21.32 -36.31
N ARG A 85 -47.18 -21.22 -35.08
CA ARG A 85 -46.55 -22.37 -34.40
C ARG A 85 -47.66 -23.30 -33.88
N ARG A 86 -47.43 -24.62 -33.98
CA ARG A 86 -48.35 -25.70 -33.56
C ARG A 86 -49.73 -25.74 -34.24
N ASP A 87 -49.99 -24.86 -35.21
CA ASP A 87 -51.08 -24.99 -36.18
C ASP A 87 -50.52 -25.56 -37.48
N TYR A 88 -50.77 -26.85 -37.70
CA TYR A 88 -50.34 -27.57 -38.90
C TYR A 88 -51.37 -27.51 -40.04
N GLN A 89 -52.53 -26.87 -39.85
CA GLN A 89 -53.57 -26.75 -40.86
C GLN A 89 -53.48 -25.43 -41.64
N THR A 90 -53.08 -24.35 -40.99
CA THR A 90 -52.95 -23.03 -41.63
C THR A 90 -51.58 -22.81 -42.25
N THR A 91 -51.50 -22.80 -43.58
CA THR A 91 -50.28 -22.46 -44.35
C THR A 91 -50.34 -21.07 -44.98
N VAL A 92 -49.19 -20.38 -45.02
CA VAL A 92 -48.97 -19.11 -45.73
C VAL A 92 -49.19 -19.27 -47.24
N LEU A 93 -48.92 -20.46 -47.79
CA LEU A 93 -49.10 -20.77 -49.21
C LEU A 93 -50.56 -20.67 -49.69
N ASN A 94 -51.54 -20.65 -48.77
CA ASN A 94 -52.93 -20.34 -49.11
C ASN A 94 -53.10 -18.95 -49.76
N ALA A 95 -52.24 -17.98 -49.42
CA ALA A 95 -52.24 -16.64 -50.02
C ALA A 95 -51.95 -16.67 -51.53
N LEU A 96 -51.25 -17.69 -52.02
CA LEU A 96 -50.96 -17.91 -53.44
C LEU A 96 -52.13 -18.60 -54.19
N ASN A 97 -53.22 -18.92 -53.49
CA ASN A 97 -54.42 -19.57 -54.04
C ASN A 97 -54.14 -20.87 -54.83
N ILE A 98 -53.12 -21.64 -54.39
CA ILE A 98 -52.62 -22.86 -55.05
C ILE A 98 -53.72 -23.91 -55.24
N LYS A 99 -54.79 -23.88 -54.43
CA LYS A 99 -55.98 -24.74 -54.58
C LYS A 99 -56.61 -24.67 -55.98
N ARG A 100 -56.44 -23.56 -56.74
CA ARG A 100 -56.88 -23.44 -58.13
C ARG A 100 -56.02 -24.22 -59.15
N LEU A 101 -54.82 -24.64 -58.77
CA LEU A 101 -53.91 -25.46 -59.58
C LEU A 101 -54.11 -26.97 -59.33
N ALA A 102 -55.08 -27.36 -58.49
CA ALA A 102 -55.48 -28.76 -58.34
C ALA A 102 -56.18 -29.25 -59.62
N PRO A 103 -56.00 -30.52 -60.05
CA PRO A 103 -55.24 -31.58 -59.38
C PRO A 103 -53.73 -31.59 -59.67
N PHE A 104 -53.22 -30.71 -60.53
CA PHE A 104 -51.82 -30.70 -60.99
C PHE A 104 -50.82 -30.37 -59.88
N VAL A 105 -51.19 -29.47 -58.96
CA VAL A 105 -50.42 -29.13 -57.75
C VAL A 105 -51.20 -29.53 -56.50
N SER A 106 -50.57 -30.27 -55.61
CA SER A 106 -51.15 -30.75 -54.34
C SER A 106 -50.26 -30.37 -53.15
N VAL A 107 -50.86 -29.74 -52.13
CA VAL A 107 -50.20 -29.34 -50.88
C VAL A 107 -50.61 -30.28 -49.75
N HIS A 108 -49.65 -30.81 -49.02
CA HIS A 108 -49.82 -31.86 -48.00
C HIS A 108 -49.41 -31.32 -46.63
N SER A 109 -50.39 -31.13 -45.75
CA SER A 109 -50.24 -30.60 -44.38
C SER A 109 -50.43 -31.64 -43.27
N VAL A 110 -51.08 -32.75 -43.60
CA VAL A 110 -51.37 -33.89 -42.71
C VAL A 110 -50.56 -35.11 -43.15
N VAL A 111 -50.16 -35.94 -42.19
CA VAL A 111 -49.52 -37.23 -42.47
C VAL A 111 -50.44 -38.08 -43.34
N SER A 112 -49.91 -38.66 -44.42
CA SER A 112 -50.71 -39.53 -45.29
C SER A 112 -49.87 -40.61 -45.99
N HIS A 113 -50.53 -41.70 -46.35
CA HIS A 113 -49.96 -42.77 -47.18
C HIS A 113 -50.68 -42.80 -48.52
N GLN A 114 -49.93 -42.83 -49.60
CA GLN A 114 -50.45 -42.79 -50.98
C GLN A 114 -49.71 -43.81 -51.84
N GLU A 115 -50.30 -44.23 -52.95
CA GLU A 115 -49.61 -45.02 -53.96
C GLU A 115 -49.36 -44.16 -55.19
N TRP A 116 -48.09 -43.93 -55.51
CA TRP A 116 -47.66 -43.14 -56.65
C TRP A 116 -46.89 -44.04 -57.60
N ASP A 117 -47.46 -44.23 -58.80
CA ASP A 117 -46.77 -44.88 -59.92
C ASP A 117 -46.25 -46.29 -59.59
N GLY A 118 -47.07 -47.07 -58.85
CA GLY A 118 -46.74 -48.41 -58.36
C GLY A 118 -45.89 -48.44 -57.07
N ARG A 119 -45.63 -47.28 -56.46
CA ARG A 119 -44.81 -47.14 -55.25
C ARG A 119 -45.63 -46.69 -54.05
N ASN A 120 -45.48 -47.37 -52.91
CA ASN A 120 -45.95 -46.87 -51.62
C ASN A 120 -45.16 -45.61 -51.24
N VAL A 121 -45.88 -44.54 -50.89
CA VAL A 121 -45.32 -43.26 -50.45
C VAL A 121 -45.94 -42.87 -49.11
N CYS A 122 -45.11 -42.35 -48.21
CA CYS A 122 -45.52 -41.73 -46.95
C CYS A 122 -45.13 -40.24 -46.98
N LEU A 123 -46.06 -39.36 -46.61
CA LEU A 123 -45.85 -37.92 -46.55
C LEU A 123 -45.85 -37.48 -45.10
N LEU A 124 -44.75 -36.86 -44.67
CA LEU A 124 -44.47 -36.48 -43.28
C LEU A 124 -44.18 -34.96 -43.22
N PRO A 125 -45.22 -34.12 -43.29
CA PRO A 125 -45.07 -32.67 -43.17
C PRO A 125 -44.52 -32.26 -41.80
N PHE A 126 -43.88 -31.11 -41.73
CA PHE A 126 -43.18 -30.66 -40.52
C PHE A 126 -44.06 -30.71 -39.26
N ARG A 127 -43.43 -31.11 -38.15
CA ARG A 127 -43.95 -31.03 -36.79
C ARG A 127 -42.87 -30.49 -35.86
N GLU A 128 -43.27 -29.65 -34.91
CA GLU A 128 -42.37 -29.14 -33.86
C GLU A 128 -42.00 -30.24 -32.85
N ASP A 129 -42.94 -31.18 -32.61
CA ASP A 129 -42.69 -32.47 -31.96
C ASP A 129 -42.82 -33.58 -33.00
N GLN A 130 -41.73 -34.28 -33.28
CA GLN A 130 -41.67 -35.31 -34.34
C GLN A 130 -42.30 -36.65 -33.93
N SER A 131 -42.83 -36.80 -32.71
CA SER A 131 -43.42 -38.06 -32.22
C SER A 131 -44.54 -38.60 -33.14
N GLU A 132 -45.47 -37.75 -33.59
CA GLU A 132 -46.52 -38.10 -34.57
C GLU A 132 -45.94 -38.72 -35.87
N LEU A 133 -44.75 -38.27 -36.29
CA LEU A 133 -44.10 -38.72 -37.52
C LEU A 133 -43.35 -40.04 -37.32
N ILE A 134 -42.88 -40.31 -36.10
CA ILE A 134 -42.26 -41.59 -35.70
C ILE A 134 -43.35 -42.66 -35.60
N ASP A 135 -44.45 -42.37 -34.89
CA ASP A 135 -45.58 -43.29 -34.70
C ASP A 135 -46.18 -43.72 -36.06
N ALA A 136 -46.41 -42.76 -36.97
CA ALA A 136 -46.92 -43.04 -38.31
C ALA A 136 -46.01 -43.92 -39.20
N VAL A 137 -44.72 -44.03 -38.85
CA VAL A 137 -43.76 -44.94 -39.51
C VAL A 137 -43.68 -46.27 -38.78
N ALA A 138 -43.83 -46.29 -37.45
CA ALA A 138 -43.90 -47.49 -36.63
C ALA A 138 -45.18 -48.32 -36.90
N ASP A 139 -46.32 -47.67 -37.17
CA ASP A 139 -47.60 -48.30 -37.54
C ASP A 139 -47.57 -49.07 -38.88
N LEU A 140 -46.54 -48.86 -39.71
CA LEU A 140 -46.38 -49.58 -40.97
C LEU A 140 -45.84 -51.00 -40.74
N SER A 141 -46.58 -52.02 -41.21
CA SER A 141 -46.10 -53.40 -41.16
C SER A 141 -44.73 -53.54 -41.86
N PRO A 142 -43.78 -54.37 -41.36
CA PRO A 142 -42.41 -54.41 -41.87
C PRO A 142 -42.28 -54.68 -43.38
N GLN A 143 -43.21 -55.46 -43.94
CA GLN A 143 -43.27 -55.75 -45.37
C GLN A 143 -43.73 -54.53 -46.20
N LYS A 144 -44.62 -53.68 -45.64
CA LYS A 144 -45.06 -52.43 -46.27
C LYS A 144 -44.01 -51.35 -46.11
N ALA A 145 -43.49 -51.14 -44.89
CA ALA A 145 -42.44 -50.16 -44.60
C ALA A 145 -41.24 -50.31 -45.54
N SER A 146 -40.69 -51.53 -45.68
CA SER A 146 -39.53 -51.81 -46.54
C SER A 146 -39.71 -51.54 -48.04
N LYS A 147 -40.95 -51.30 -48.51
CA LYS A 147 -41.26 -50.89 -49.88
C LYS A 147 -41.60 -49.39 -50.00
N THR A 148 -41.91 -48.73 -48.89
CA THR A 148 -42.39 -47.34 -48.80
C THR A 148 -41.26 -46.33 -48.85
N ILE A 149 -41.41 -45.29 -49.69
CA ILE A 149 -40.55 -44.10 -49.68
C ILE A 149 -41.22 -43.03 -48.82
N ALA A 150 -40.49 -42.36 -47.93
CA ALA A 150 -40.99 -41.18 -47.22
C ALA A 150 -40.49 -39.87 -47.84
N PHE A 151 -41.37 -38.87 -47.94
CA PHE A 151 -41.03 -37.47 -48.22
C PHE A 151 -41.43 -36.61 -47.04
N ALA A 152 -40.47 -35.90 -46.46
CA ALA A 152 -40.61 -35.33 -45.13
C ALA A 152 -39.92 -33.97 -44.96
N HIS A 153 -40.13 -33.30 -43.83
CA HIS A 153 -39.32 -32.13 -43.42
C HIS A 153 -38.94 -32.31 -41.94
N LEU A 154 -37.75 -32.87 -41.69
CA LEU A 154 -37.36 -33.49 -40.41
C LEU A 154 -36.06 -32.92 -39.83
N ALA A 155 -35.95 -32.91 -38.50
CA ALA A 155 -34.73 -32.58 -37.77
C ALA A 155 -34.14 -33.86 -37.14
N ILE A 156 -33.19 -34.50 -37.82
CA ILE A 156 -32.61 -35.80 -37.43
C ILE A 156 -31.28 -35.62 -36.71
N HIS A 157 -31.11 -36.31 -35.57
CA HIS A 157 -29.87 -36.36 -34.81
C HIS A 157 -28.65 -36.72 -35.67
N LYS A 158 -27.54 -35.98 -35.50
CA LYS A 158 -26.29 -36.02 -36.28
C LYS A 158 -26.38 -35.57 -37.75
N ALA A 159 -27.49 -35.01 -38.20
CA ALA A 159 -27.52 -34.35 -39.51
C ALA A 159 -26.61 -33.10 -39.51
N ILE A 160 -25.81 -32.92 -40.57
CA ILE A 160 -24.93 -31.78 -40.76
C ILE A 160 -25.77 -30.52 -40.99
N THR A 161 -25.61 -29.51 -40.14
CA THR A 161 -26.22 -28.18 -40.31
C THR A 161 -25.28 -27.26 -41.11
N GLN A 162 -23.99 -27.29 -40.79
CA GLN A 162 -22.93 -26.55 -41.48
C GLN A 162 -21.79 -27.50 -41.85
N ARG A 163 -21.53 -27.65 -43.15
CA ARG A 163 -20.50 -28.58 -43.66
C ARG A 163 -19.07 -28.09 -43.43
N TYR A 164 -18.83 -26.79 -43.57
CA TYR A 164 -17.50 -26.19 -43.46
C TYR A 164 -17.52 -25.06 -42.45
N VAL A 165 -16.61 -25.13 -41.48
CA VAL A 165 -16.34 -24.07 -40.51
C VAL A 165 -15.05 -23.36 -40.93
N VAL A 166 -15.07 -22.02 -40.92
CA VAL A 166 -13.88 -21.20 -41.18
C VAL A 166 -13.32 -20.74 -39.84
N ASP A 167 -12.04 -21.03 -39.61
CA ASP A 167 -11.27 -20.54 -38.47
C ASP A 167 -10.60 -19.22 -38.87
N SER A 168 -10.66 -18.20 -38.01
CA SER A 168 -10.07 -16.89 -38.30
C SER A 168 -8.53 -16.89 -38.32
N GLY A 169 -7.88 -17.96 -37.85
CA GLY A 169 -6.42 -18.06 -37.73
C GLY A 169 -5.70 -18.99 -38.71
N ALA A 170 -6.36 -19.55 -39.72
CA ALA A 170 -5.75 -20.52 -40.64
C ALA A 170 -6.11 -20.29 -42.12
N ASP A 171 -5.10 -20.28 -42.98
CA ASP A 171 -5.20 -20.05 -44.45
C ASP A 171 -5.94 -21.16 -45.24
N SER A 172 -6.53 -22.14 -44.54
CA SER A 172 -7.32 -23.21 -45.16
C SER A 172 -8.43 -23.69 -44.22
N PRO A 173 -9.69 -23.84 -44.69
CA PRO A 173 -10.76 -24.41 -43.88
C PRO A 173 -10.42 -25.87 -43.51
N ARG A 174 -10.45 -26.19 -42.21
CA ARG A 174 -10.23 -27.57 -41.73
C ARG A 174 -11.37 -28.47 -42.20
N GLN A 175 -11.08 -29.43 -43.09
CA GLN A 175 -12.09 -30.33 -43.67
C GLN A 175 -12.83 -31.24 -42.66
N ASN A 176 -12.44 -31.25 -41.38
CA ASN A 176 -12.91 -32.22 -40.38
C ASN A 176 -13.84 -31.65 -39.29
N SER A 177 -14.29 -30.39 -39.37
CA SER A 177 -15.17 -29.77 -38.35
C SER A 177 -16.51 -29.31 -38.95
N ALA A 178 -17.34 -30.27 -39.35
CA ALA A 178 -18.74 -30.02 -39.67
C ALA A 178 -19.58 -29.89 -38.39
N ILE A 179 -20.50 -28.93 -38.33
CA ILE A 179 -21.45 -28.79 -37.22
C ILE A 179 -22.64 -29.72 -37.49
N MET A 180 -23.04 -30.47 -36.47
CA MET A 180 -24.17 -31.41 -36.53
C MET A 180 -25.29 -31.00 -35.59
N TYR A 181 -26.52 -31.35 -35.94
CA TYR A 181 -27.70 -31.19 -35.11
C TYR A 181 -27.78 -32.27 -34.02
N HIS A 182 -28.14 -31.89 -32.81
CA HIS A 182 -28.33 -32.78 -31.67
C HIS A 182 -29.78 -32.70 -31.17
N GLY A 183 -30.67 -33.45 -31.81
CA GLY A 183 -32.06 -33.66 -31.38
C GLY A 183 -32.31 -35.05 -30.80
N TRP A 184 -33.55 -35.30 -30.38
CA TRP A 184 -34.00 -36.58 -29.82
C TRP A 184 -34.33 -37.62 -30.89
N THR A 185 -34.90 -37.20 -32.02
CA THR A 185 -35.27 -38.08 -33.14
C THR A 185 -34.02 -38.63 -33.83
N GLY A 186 -33.86 -39.95 -33.82
CA GLY A 186 -32.71 -40.65 -34.37
C GLY A 186 -32.90 -41.08 -35.83
N PRO A 187 -31.81 -41.41 -36.55
CA PRO A 187 -31.92 -42.04 -37.87
C PRO A 187 -32.51 -43.45 -37.80
N GLY A 188 -32.51 -44.10 -36.63
CA GLY A 188 -33.08 -45.43 -36.41
C GLY A 188 -34.61 -45.46 -36.55
N ASP A 189 -35.28 -44.37 -36.19
CA ASP A 189 -36.76 -44.27 -36.17
C ASP A 189 -37.38 -44.43 -37.57
N PHE A 190 -36.61 -44.11 -38.60
CA PHE A 190 -37.00 -44.23 -40.01
C PHE A 190 -36.34 -45.41 -40.74
N ALA A 191 -35.58 -46.26 -40.04
CA ALA A 191 -34.79 -47.33 -40.65
C ALA A 191 -35.62 -48.47 -41.28
N SER A 192 -36.90 -48.59 -40.90
CA SER A 192 -37.84 -49.60 -41.43
C SER A 192 -38.25 -49.33 -42.89
N LEU A 193 -38.15 -48.08 -43.33
CA LEU A 193 -38.58 -47.62 -44.64
C LEU A 193 -37.64 -48.07 -45.77
N ALA A 194 -38.10 -48.01 -47.02
CA ALA A 194 -37.22 -48.23 -48.16
C ALA A 194 -36.14 -47.14 -48.21
N ARG A 195 -36.57 -45.86 -48.22
CA ARG A 195 -35.75 -44.64 -48.15
C ARG A 195 -36.58 -43.45 -47.66
N THR A 196 -35.93 -42.47 -47.05
CA THR A 196 -36.52 -41.18 -46.67
C THR A 196 -35.79 -40.04 -47.38
N PHE A 197 -36.52 -39.12 -47.98
CA PHE A 197 -36.01 -37.88 -48.57
C PHE A 197 -36.62 -36.68 -47.83
N THR A 198 -35.80 -35.70 -47.45
CA THR A 198 -36.27 -34.62 -46.57
C THR A 198 -35.60 -33.26 -46.79
N GLY A 199 -36.29 -32.18 -46.44
CA GLY A 199 -35.73 -30.83 -46.33
C GLY A 199 -35.27 -30.50 -44.90
N HIS A 200 -35.32 -29.22 -44.51
CA HIS A 200 -34.97 -28.62 -43.22
C HIS A 200 -33.48 -28.22 -43.07
N PHE A 201 -32.53 -29.11 -43.35
CA PHE A 201 -31.11 -28.75 -43.33
C PHE A 201 -30.56 -28.56 -44.74
N HIS A 202 -29.99 -27.38 -45.01
CA HIS A 202 -29.62 -26.95 -46.36
C HIS A 202 -28.48 -27.77 -47.00
N SER A 203 -27.64 -28.44 -46.22
CA SER A 203 -26.51 -29.23 -46.72
C SER A 203 -26.96 -30.58 -47.26
N HIS A 204 -26.87 -30.81 -48.58
CA HIS A 204 -27.22 -32.10 -49.20
C HIS A 204 -26.38 -33.25 -48.63
N GLN A 205 -27.00 -34.26 -48.00
CA GLN A 205 -26.32 -35.34 -47.29
C GLN A 205 -27.17 -36.61 -47.22
N THR A 206 -26.53 -37.77 -47.04
CA THR A 206 -27.22 -39.04 -46.78
C THR A 206 -26.70 -39.70 -45.51
N ILE A 207 -27.61 -39.91 -44.56
CA ILE A 207 -27.39 -40.68 -43.34
C ILE A 207 -27.76 -42.13 -43.66
N THR A 208 -26.78 -43.03 -43.59
CA THR A 208 -26.96 -44.47 -43.80
C THR A 208 -26.94 -45.20 -42.47
N GLN A 209 -27.72 -46.28 -42.36
CA GLN A 209 -27.85 -47.07 -41.13
C GLN A 209 -26.53 -47.80 -40.73
N THR A 210 -25.55 -47.83 -41.63
CA THR A 210 -24.27 -48.55 -41.47
C THR A 210 -23.25 -47.87 -40.54
N GLN A 211 -23.58 -46.75 -39.89
CA GLN A 211 -22.80 -46.27 -38.73
C GLN A 211 -22.83 -47.24 -37.54
N PHE A 212 -23.69 -48.27 -37.57
CA PHE A 212 -23.72 -49.40 -36.62
C PHE A 212 -23.44 -50.76 -37.29
N GLY A 213 -22.51 -50.81 -38.24
CA GLY A 213 -21.81 -52.06 -38.59
C GLY A 213 -22.46 -52.96 -39.66
N ASN A 214 -22.51 -52.52 -40.91
CA ASN A 214 -22.36 -53.43 -42.05
C ASN A 214 -21.91 -52.71 -43.35
N ARG A 215 -21.76 -53.46 -44.45
CA ARG A 215 -21.07 -53.07 -45.70
C ARG A 215 -21.41 -51.66 -46.25
N LYS A 216 -20.37 -50.91 -46.65
CA LYS A 216 -20.48 -49.68 -47.46
C LYS A 216 -21.36 -49.92 -48.69
N GLY A 217 -22.40 -49.10 -48.86
CA GLY A 217 -23.22 -49.04 -50.09
C GLY A 217 -24.69 -49.43 -49.94
N ASP A 218 -25.13 -49.97 -48.79
CA ASP A 218 -26.56 -50.19 -48.56
C ASP A 218 -27.28 -48.86 -48.28
N MET A 219 -28.27 -48.55 -49.10
CA MET A 219 -29.09 -47.33 -49.04
C MET A 219 -30.48 -47.59 -48.42
N ARG A 220 -30.79 -48.83 -48.04
CA ARG A 220 -32.05 -49.19 -47.39
C ARG A 220 -32.18 -48.48 -46.04
N GLY A 221 -33.36 -47.91 -45.77
CA GLY A 221 -33.60 -47.11 -44.57
C GLY A 221 -32.76 -45.83 -44.49
N SER A 222 -32.07 -45.42 -45.57
CA SER A 222 -31.28 -44.18 -45.57
C SER A 222 -32.16 -42.94 -45.53
N ILE A 223 -31.71 -41.92 -44.78
CA ILE A 223 -32.33 -40.60 -44.75
C ILE A 223 -31.45 -39.66 -45.58
N THR A 224 -32.03 -39.05 -46.61
CA THR A 224 -31.33 -38.15 -47.54
C THR A 224 -31.92 -36.75 -47.42
N TYR A 225 -31.14 -35.83 -46.87
CA TYR A 225 -31.46 -34.41 -46.96
C TYR A 225 -31.21 -33.96 -48.40
N LEU A 226 -32.25 -33.45 -49.03
CA LEU A 226 -32.18 -32.90 -50.39
C LEU A 226 -31.28 -31.66 -50.39
N GLY A 227 -31.46 -30.80 -49.39
CA GLY A 227 -30.71 -29.57 -49.21
C GLY A 227 -31.19 -28.45 -50.14
N SER A 228 -30.74 -27.23 -49.86
CA SER A 228 -31.14 -26.07 -50.65
C SER A 228 -30.50 -26.13 -52.05
N PRO A 229 -31.22 -25.75 -53.13
CA PRO A 229 -30.67 -25.65 -54.47
C PRO A 229 -29.58 -24.58 -54.68
N LEU A 230 -29.35 -23.71 -53.69
CA LEU A 230 -28.33 -22.66 -53.70
C LEU A 230 -27.77 -22.42 -52.28
N GLN A 231 -26.72 -21.60 -52.17
CA GLN A 231 -26.26 -21.08 -50.89
C GLN A 231 -27.15 -19.90 -50.46
N LEU A 232 -27.69 -19.94 -49.23
CA LEU A 232 -28.69 -19.02 -48.69
C LEU A 232 -28.21 -18.16 -47.53
N ASN A 233 -27.16 -18.59 -46.81
CA ASN A 233 -26.57 -17.90 -45.67
C ASN A 233 -25.05 -18.20 -45.52
N TRP A 234 -24.40 -17.63 -44.50
CA TRP A 234 -22.97 -17.81 -44.24
C TRP A 234 -22.55 -19.22 -43.78
N ALA A 235 -23.48 -20.04 -43.27
CA ALA A 235 -23.20 -21.43 -42.90
C ALA A 235 -23.15 -22.36 -44.14
N ASP A 236 -23.64 -21.90 -45.30
CA ASP A 236 -23.52 -22.58 -46.59
C ASP A 236 -22.19 -22.31 -47.31
N LEU A 237 -21.29 -21.50 -46.72
CA LEU A 237 -20.00 -21.12 -47.29
C LEU A 237 -19.14 -22.37 -47.61
N HIS A 238 -18.54 -22.38 -48.80
CA HIS A 238 -17.79 -23.50 -49.40
C HIS A 238 -18.61 -24.79 -49.65
N ASP A 239 -19.89 -24.87 -49.29
CA ASP A 239 -20.74 -26.00 -49.71
C ASP A 239 -21.28 -25.75 -51.12
N ASP A 240 -20.44 -26.06 -52.09
CA ASP A 240 -20.71 -25.80 -53.52
C ASP A 240 -21.62 -26.88 -54.16
N LYS A 241 -21.84 -28.00 -53.47
CA LYS A 241 -22.64 -29.14 -53.93
C LYS A 241 -24.13 -28.94 -53.61
N ARG A 242 -24.71 -27.87 -54.15
CA ARG A 242 -26.14 -27.51 -54.02
C ARG A 242 -26.88 -27.72 -55.34
N GLY A 243 -28.17 -28.05 -55.27
CA GLY A 243 -28.98 -28.31 -56.45
C GLY A 243 -30.24 -29.12 -56.16
N VAL A 244 -30.66 -29.96 -57.11
CA VAL A 244 -31.90 -30.76 -57.03
C VAL A 244 -31.63 -32.22 -57.35
N VAL A 245 -32.42 -33.13 -56.79
CA VAL A 245 -32.20 -34.58 -56.91
C VAL A 245 -33.16 -35.16 -57.95
N LEU A 246 -32.63 -35.90 -58.92
CA LEU A 246 -33.43 -36.83 -59.71
C LEU A 246 -33.50 -38.17 -58.99
N LEU A 247 -34.70 -38.72 -58.84
CA LEU A 247 -34.96 -40.05 -58.30
C LEU A 247 -35.62 -40.92 -59.38
N ASP A 248 -35.15 -42.16 -59.51
CA ASP A 248 -35.87 -43.23 -60.18
C ASP A 248 -36.71 -44.00 -59.12
N PRO A 249 -38.06 -43.99 -59.21
CA PRO A 249 -38.92 -44.63 -58.21
C PRO A 249 -38.89 -46.16 -58.27
N GLU A 250 -38.46 -46.76 -59.38
CA GLU A 250 -38.36 -48.21 -59.55
C GLU A 250 -37.10 -48.72 -58.85
N THR A 251 -35.94 -48.13 -59.17
CA THR A 251 -34.62 -48.56 -58.68
C THR A 251 -34.21 -47.95 -57.33
N LEU A 252 -34.82 -46.83 -56.92
CA LEU A 252 -34.40 -45.99 -55.78
C LEU A 252 -33.01 -45.34 -55.92
N GLU A 253 -32.41 -45.42 -57.11
CA GLU A 253 -31.22 -44.65 -57.43
C GLU A 253 -31.57 -43.17 -57.54
N HIS A 254 -30.70 -42.33 -56.97
CA HIS A 254 -30.89 -40.88 -57.00
C HIS A 254 -29.57 -40.19 -57.34
N LYS A 255 -29.67 -39.07 -58.05
CA LYS A 255 -28.54 -38.26 -58.51
C LYS A 255 -28.80 -36.79 -58.23
N LEU A 256 -27.89 -36.16 -57.50
CA LEU A 256 -27.85 -34.71 -57.38
C LEU A 256 -27.44 -34.10 -58.74
N LEU A 257 -28.29 -33.22 -59.28
CA LEU A 257 -27.95 -32.26 -60.31
C LEU A 257 -27.44 -30.99 -59.63
N THR A 258 -26.17 -30.65 -59.81
CA THR A 258 -25.59 -29.43 -59.22
C THR A 258 -26.07 -28.19 -59.98
N ASN A 259 -26.51 -27.16 -59.23
CA ASN A 259 -26.88 -25.86 -59.77
C ASN A 259 -25.60 -25.05 -60.10
N PRO A 260 -25.37 -24.63 -61.36
CA PRO A 260 -24.20 -23.82 -61.72
C PRO A 260 -24.23 -22.42 -61.09
N TYR A 261 -25.39 -21.96 -60.62
CA TYR A 261 -25.60 -20.68 -59.94
C TYR A 261 -25.69 -20.82 -58.42
N ALA A 262 -25.32 -21.98 -57.86
CA ALA A 262 -25.40 -22.27 -56.43
C ALA A 262 -24.57 -21.29 -55.57
N ILE A 263 -23.35 -21.00 -56.02
CA ILE A 263 -22.34 -20.28 -55.25
C ILE A 263 -22.71 -18.79 -55.18
N GLY A 264 -23.08 -18.35 -53.98
CA GLY A 264 -23.36 -16.94 -53.67
C GLY A 264 -22.47 -16.38 -52.58
N TYR A 265 -21.75 -17.22 -51.84
CA TYR A 265 -20.93 -16.82 -50.70
C TYR A 265 -19.47 -17.22 -50.96
N THR A 266 -18.53 -16.33 -50.63
CA THR A 266 -17.11 -16.56 -50.86
C THR A 266 -16.26 -15.88 -49.79
N THR A 267 -14.98 -16.23 -49.73
CA THR A 267 -13.98 -15.55 -48.90
C THR A 267 -13.11 -14.62 -49.74
N ALA A 268 -12.53 -13.61 -49.12
CA ALA A 268 -11.44 -12.81 -49.70
C ALA A 268 -10.43 -12.49 -48.60
N ASP A 269 -9.14 -12.70 -48.87
CA ASP A 269 -8.09 -12.33 -47.93
C ASP A 269 -7.99 -10.80 -47.80
N LEU A 270 -7.91 -10.32 -46.55
CA LEU A 270 -7.89 -8.91 -46.25
C LEU A 270 -6.67 -8.19 -46.83
N GLN A 271 -5.50 -8.82 -46.84
CA GLN A 271 -4.29 -8.19 -47.39
C GLN A 271 -4.39 -8.10 -48.92
N GLN A 272 -4.84 -9.16 -49.59
CA GLN A 272 -5.09 -9.13 -51.03
C GLN A 272 -6.11 -8.04 -51.43
N VAL A 273 -7.16 -7.82 -50.64
CA VAL A 273 -8.14 -6.74 -50.89
C VAL A 273 -7.48 -5.36 -50.73
N LEU A 274 -6.60 -5.16 -49.76
CA LEU A 274 -5.92 -3.89 -49.51
C LEU A 274 -4.75 -3.62 -50.48
N GLU A 275 -4.31 -4.63 -51.21
CA GLU A 275 -3.29 -4.54 -52.27
C GLU A 275 -3.89 -4.53 -53.69
N ASP A 276 -5.23 -4.51 -53.81
CA ASP A 276 -5.99 -4.62 -55.07
C ASP A 276 -5.64 -5.88 -55.91
N GLN A 277 -5.17 -6.95 -55.24
CA GLN A 277 -4.78 -8.25 -55.83
C GLN A 277 -5.98 -9.20 -56.04
N VAL A 278 -7.19 -8.83 -55.62
CA VAL A 278 -8.36 -9.71 -55.66
C VAL A 278 -8.94 -9.83 -57.06
N ASN A 279 -9.13 -11.08 -57.50
CA ASN A 279 -9.80 -11.40 -58.75
C ASN A 279 -11.27 -10.93 -58.73
N GLU A 280 -11.61 -9.91 -59.52
CA GLU A 280 -12.98 -9.36 -59.63
C GLU A 280 -14.03 -10.46 -59.88
N ASN A 281 -13.75 -11.38 -60.80
CA ASN A 281 -14.66 -12.48 -61.15
C ASN A 281 -14.90 -13.48 -59.99
N ALA A 282 -14.02 -13.51 -58.99
CA ALA A 282 -14.20 -14.34 -57.82
C ALA A 282 -15.20 -13.75 -56.81
N VAL A 283 -15.29 -12.41 -56.71
CA VAL A 283 -16.05 -11.70 -55.67
C VAL A 283 -17.30 -10.97 -56.16
N LYS A 284 -17.34 -10.57 -57.44
CA LYS A 284 -18.47 -9.85 -58.06
C LYS A 284 -19.78 -10.61 -57.94
N ASP A 285 -20.87 -9.88 -57.68
CA ASP A 285 -22.24 -10.36 -57.47
C ASP A 285 -22.43 -11.35 -56.28
N LYS A 286 -21.38 -11.65 -55.51
CA LYS A 286 -21.41 -12.55 -54.34
C LYS A 286 -21.38 -11.81 -53.01
N HIS A 287 -21.68 -12.54 -51.95
CA HIS A 287 -21.46 -12.13 -50.57
C HIS A 287 -20.04 -12.53 -50.13
N VAL A 288 -19.23 -11.55 -49.70
CA VAL A 288 -17.81 -11.78 -49.36
C VAL A 288 -17.58 -11.75 -47.86
N MET A 289 -16.95 -12.79 -47.33
CA MET A 289 -16.39 -12.80 -45.99
C MET A 289 -14.89 -12.47 -46.06
N LEU A 290 -14.47 -11.43 -45.34
CA LEU A 290 -13.04 -11.14 -45.19
C LEU A 290 -12.38 -12.18 -44.26
N THR A 291 -11.15 -12.57 -44.57
CA THR A 291 -10.31 -13.47 -43.75
C THR A 291 -8.97 -12.81 -43.38
N GLY A 292 -8.27 -13.36 -42.38
CA GLY A 292 -7.01 -12.83 -41.87
C GLY A 292 -7.17 -11.90 -40.65
N ASN A 293 -6.15 -11.09 -40.35
CA ASN A 293 -6.13 -10.20 -39.17
C ASN A 293 -6.92 -8.89 -39.42
N ILE A 294 -8.24 -8.98 -39.21
CA ILE A 294 -9.22 -7.93 -39.50
C ILE A 294 -9.38 -6.95 -38.33
N THR A 295 -8.68 -5.82 -38.40
CA THR A 295 -9.01 -4.63 -37.60
C THR A 295 -10.14 -3.84 -38.24
N LEU A 296 -10.89 -3.05 -37.46
CA LEU A 296 -11.96 -2.18 -37.97
C LEU A 296 -11.49 -1.27 -39.13
N GLN A 297 -10.31 -0.66 -38.99
CA GLN A 297 -9.72 0.20 -40.03
C GLN A 297 -9.53 -0.56 -41.34
N LYS A 298 -8.90 -1.74 -41.27
CA LYS A 298 -8.67 -2.60 -42.45
C LYS A 298 -9.98 -3.09 -43.05
N TYR A 299 -10.96 -3.47 -42.21
CA TYR A 299 -12.30 -3.86 -42.65
C TYR A 299 -13.00 -2.76 -43.45
N VAL A 300 -13.03 -1.53 -42.94
CA VAL A 300 -13.69 -0.40 -43.62
C VAL A 300 -13.00 -0.09 -44.95
N ALA A 301 -11.67 -0.06 -44.98
CA ALA A 301 -10.90 0.16 -46.20
C ALA A 301 -11.09 -0.97 -47.24
N ALA A 302 -11.15 -2.23 -46.79
CA ALA A 302 -11.41 -3.38 -47.64
C ALA A 302 -12.85 -3.40 -48.18
N ARG A 303 -13.85 -3.07 -47.34
CA ARG A 303 -15.27 -2.94 -47.73
C ARG A 303 -15.45 -1.93 -48.85
N ASP A 304 -14.84 -0.76 -48.72
CA ASP A 304 -14.89 0.31 -49.72
C ASP A 304 -14.28 -0.08 -51.08
N ARG A 305 -13.36 -1.05 -51.11
CA ARG A 305 -12.78 -1.61 -52.35
C ARG A 305 -13.66 -2.71 -52.93
N LEU A 306 -14.10 -3.66 -52.10
CA LEU A 306 -15.01 -4.73 -52.50
C LEU A 306 -16.33 -4.19 -53.08
N LEU A 307 -16.92 -3.15 -52.48
CA LEU A 307 -18.13 -2.52 -53.03
C LEU A 307 -17.90 -1.87 -54.41
N ARG A 308 -16.68 -1.38 -54.70
CA ARG A 308 -16.31 -0.88 -56.04
C ARG A 308 -16.15 -1.99 -57.08
N LEU A 309 -15.82 -3.22 -56.64
CA LEU A 309 -15.73 -4.42 -57.48
C LEU A 309 -17.09 -5.11 -57.75
N GLY A 310 -18.21 -4.48 -57.35
CA GLY A 310 -19.55 -5.05 -57.56
C GLY A 310 -19.90 -6.20 -56.62
N VAL A 311 -19.32 -6.23 -55.43
CA VAL A 311 -19.68 -7.20 -54.37
C VAL A 311 -21.09 -6.90 -53.84
N ARG A 312 -21.93 -7.94 -53.75
CA ARG A 312 -23.35 -7.82 -53.39
C ARG A 312 -23.57 -7.47 -51.93
N SER A 313 -22.84 -8.10 -51.02
CA SER A 313 -22.68 -7.62 -49.64
C SER A 313 -21.39 -8.17 -49.04
N ILE A 314 -20.94 -7.59 -47.94
CA ILE A 314 -19.80 -8.10 -47.17
C ILE A 314 -20.35 -8.64 -45.85
N ARG A 315 -19.69 -9.63 -45.25
CA ARG A 315 -20.05 -10.11 -43.91
C ARG A 315 -19.74 -8.99 -42.92
N ASP A 316 -20.75 -8.52 -42.19
CA ASP A 316 -20.62 -7.47 -41.19
C ASP A 316 -19.49 -7.80 -40.22
N TRP A 317 -18.66 -6.80 -39.89
CA TRP A 317 -17.58 -6.96 -38.93
C TRP A 317 -18.15 -7.09 -37.53
N THR A 318 -18.40 -8.34 -37.13
CA THR A 318 -18.60 -8.69 -35.74
C THR A 318 -17.22 -8.71 -35.07
N PRO A 319 -16.85 -7.75 -34.20
CA PRO A 319 -15.64 -7.86 -33.41
C PRO A 319 -15.71 -9.16 -32.61
N ILE A 320 -14.78 -10.08 -32.88
CA ILE A 320 -14.72 -11.36 -32.20
C ILE A 320 -14.33 -11.10 -30.74
N GLN A 321 -15.26 -11.42 -29.85
CA GLN A 321 -15.19 -11.40 -28.39
C GLN A 321 -14.94 -10.03 -27.71
N PHE A 322 -15.81 -9.73 -26.74
CA PHE A 322 -15.47 -9.00 -25.52
C PHE A 322 -14.48 -9.85 -24.68
N SER A 323 -13.30 -10.15 -25.22
CA SER A 323 -12.24 -10.79 -24.45
C SER A 323 -11.56 -9.73 -23.61
N SER A 324 -11.70 -9.82 -22.28
CA SER A 324 -10.67 -9.27 -21.41
C SER A 324 -9.32 -9.92 -21.78
N ARG A 325 -8.19 -9.24 -21.54
CA ARG A 325 -6.86 -9.61 -22.05
C ARG A 325 -6.31 -10.99 -21.60
N ALA A 326 -7.06 -11.78 -20.84
CA ALA A 326 -6.61 -12.99 -20.16
C ALA A 326 -6.62 -14.29 -21.01
N ASP A 327 -7.64 -14.51 -21.85
CA ASP A 327 -7.84 -15.82 -22.50
C ASP A 327 -7.17 -15.94 -23.88
N ARG A 328 -6.01 -16.62 -23.93
CA ARG A 328 -5.27 -16.92 -25.17
C ARG A 328 -5.38 -18.37 -25.68
N THR A 329 -6.27 -19.19 -25.12
CA THR A 329 -6.26 -20.66 -25.35
C THR A 329 -7.61 -21.29 -25.69
N SER A 330 -8.57 -20.56 -26.25
CA SER A 330 -9.74 -21.16 -26.93
C SER A 330 -9.73 -20.86 -28.43
N SER A 331 -9.85 -21.90 -29.26
CA SER A 331 -9.89 -21.76 -30.72
C SER A 331 -11.27 -21.25 -31.18
N VAL A 332 -11.29 -20.12 -31.89
CA VAL A 332 -12.53 -19.44 -32.27
C VAL A 332 -13.24 -20.13 -33.44
N VAL A 333 -14.42 -20.71 -33.18
CA VAL A 333 -15.29 -21.29 -34.21
C VAL A 333 -16.20 -20.18 -34.78
N VAL A 334 -15.83 -19.61 -35.93
CA VAL A 334 -16.60 -18.55 -36.60
C VAL A 334 -17.60 -19.16 -37.59
N GLY A 335 -18.77 -19.60 -37.12
CA GLY A 335 -19.74 -20.27 -38.00
C GLY A 335 -21.22 -20.26 -37.62
N THR A 336 -21.58 -20.22 -36.33
CA THR A 336 -22.94 -20.57 -35.87
C THR A 336 -24.01 -19.52 -36.17
N SER A 337 -24.49 -19.47 -37.42
CA SER A 337 -25.82 -18.97 -37.78
C SER A 337 -26.83 -20.11 -37.84
N VAL A 338 -26.85 -20.96 -36.80
CA VAL A 338 -27.99 -21.87 -36.57
C VAL A 338 -29.17 -21.01 -36.14
N THR A 339 -30.32 -21.21 -36.77
CA THR A 339 -31.55 -20.47 -36.50
C THR A 339 -31.91 -20.55 -35.01
N ALA A 340 -31.99 -19.39 -34.35
CA ALA A 340 -32.19 -19.27 -32.90
C ALA A 340 -33.58 -19.73 -32.38
N ASN A 341 -34.35 -20.45 -33.20
CA ASN A 341 -35.72 -20.86 -32.90
C ASN A 341 -35.86 -22.32 -32.44
N ASP A 342 -34.89 -23.20 -32.70
CA ASP A 342 -35.05 -24.66 -32.53
C ASP A 342 -34.22 -25.29 -31.38
N VAL A 343 -33.61 -24.47 -30.49
CA VAL A 343 -32.84 -24.94 -29.31
C VAL A 343 -33.59 -24.68 -27.98
N ALA A 344 -34.85 -24.25 -28.05
CA ALA A 344 -35.69 -23.98 -26.87
C ALA A 344 -36.43 -25.24 -26.35
N ALA A 345 -35.71 -26.32 -26.03
CA ALA A 345 -36.29 -27.54 -25.45
C ALA A 345 -35.27 -28.43 -24.69
N GLN A 346 -34.63 -27.89 -23.65
CA GLN A 346 -34.16 -28.72 -22.53
C GLN A 346 -34.56 -28.05 -21.21
N HIS A 347 -35.66 -28.54 -20.64
CA HIS A 347 -35.90 -28.39 -19.21
C HIS A 347 -34.79 -29.15 -18.47
N LEU A 348 -34.11 -28.48 -17.54
CA LEU A 348 -33.43 -29.16 -16.45
C LEU A 348 -34.53 -29.68 -15.53
N ASP A 349 -34.76 -31.00 -15.58
CA ASP A 349 -35.69 -31.65 -14.66
C ASP A 349 -34.93 -32.60 -13.74
N GLU A 350 -35.49 -32.76 -12.54
CA GLU A 350 -34.85 -33.44 -11.42
C GLU A 350 -34.75 -34.96 -11.66
N THR A 351 -33.66 -35.59 -11.21
CA THR A 351 -33.68 -37.04 -10.95
C THR A 351 -32.88 -37.39 -9.70
N GLN A 352 -33.60 -37.86 -8.69
CA GLN A 352 -33.02 -38.50 -7.51
C GLN A 352 -32.81 -40.00 -7.75
N THR A 353 -31.88 -40.56 -6.97
CA THR A 353 -31.81 -41.95 -6.47
C THR A 353 -31.44 -43.14 -7.38
N GLU A 354 -30.32 -43.76 -6.96
CA GLU A 354 -30.04 -45.21 -6.81
C GLU A 354 -29.70 -46.10 -8.03
N GLY A 355 -28.53 -46.78 -7.96
CA GLY A 355 -28.32 -47.99 -8.80
C GLY A 355 -26.90 -48.55 -9.06
N LYS A 356 -26.10 -48.87 -8.03
CA LYS A 356 -24.96 -49.83 -8.04
C LYS A 356 -23.66 -49.54 -8.83
N LEU A 357 -22.55 -49.83 -8.13
CA LEU A 357 -21.18 -50.05 -8.62
C LEU A 357 -21.10 -51.31 -9.53
N PRO A 358 -20.04 -51.43 -10.36
CA PRO A 358 -18.80 -52.06 -9.87
C PRO A 358 -17.54 -51.22 -10.10
N GLU A 359 -16.50 -51.57 -9.33
CA GLU A 359 -15.16 -51.00 -9.33
C GLU A 359 -14.40 -51.36 -10.61
N ASP A 360 -13.54 -50.46 -11.10
CA ASP A 360 -12.12 -50.84 -11.20
C ASP A 360 -11.17 -49.62 -11.20
N SER A 361 -9.94 -49.87 -10.74
CA SER A 361 -8.99 -48.86 -10.29
C SER A 361 -8.14 -48.21 -11.40
N LYS A 362 -7.97 -46.88 -11.33
CA LYS A 362 -6.66 -46.21 -11.49
C LYS A 362 -6.68 -44.73 -11.10
N THR A 363 -5.62 -44.34 -10.40
CA THR A 363 -5.35 -43.02 -9.83
C THR A 363 -5.13 -41.94 -10.90
N LEU A 364 -5.83 -40.81 -10.78
CA LEU A 364 -5.34 -39.49 -11.23
C LEU A 364 -5.92 -38.39 -10.32
N SER A 365 -5.18 -37.28 -10.20
CA SER A 365 -5.39 -36.23 -9.19
C SER A 365 -6.71 -35.47 -9.30
N SER A 366 -7.28 -35.12 -8.15
CA SER A 366 -8.47 -34.25 -8.02
C SER A 366 -8.22 -32.83 -8.56
N GLY A 367 -8.82 -32.51 -9.71
CA GLY A 367 -9.03 -31.14 -10.15
C GLY A 367 -10.51 -30.81 -10.08
N SER A 368 -10.93 -30.02 -9.08
CA SER A 368 -12.30 -29.53 -9.00
C SER A 368 -12.54 -28.45 -10.06
N GLY A 369 -13.07 -28.86 -11.22
CA GLY A 369 -13.54 -27.94 -12.25
C GLY A 369 -14.80 -27.21 -11.78
N SER A 370 -14.64 -26.15 -10.99
CA SER A 370 -15.71 -25.19 -10.78
C SER A 370 -16.03 -24.52 -12.12
N THR A 371 -17.28 -24.61 -12.57
CA THR A 371 -17.78 -23.82 -13.70
C THR A 371 -17.86 -22.35 -13.28
N THR A 372 -16.74 -21.65 -13.41
CA THR A 372 -16.65 -20.21 -13.17
C THR A 372 -17.32 -19.46 -14.31
N GLU A 373 -18.33 -18.63 -13.99
CA GLU A 373 -18.83 -17.63 -14.94
C GLU A 373 -17.70 -16.69 -15.38
N PRO A 374 -17.72 -16.16 -16.61
CA PRO A 374 -16.66 -15.29 -17.11
C PRO A 374 -16.57 -14.00 -16.29
N HIS A 375 -15.59 -13.91 -15.40
CA HIS A 375 -15.34 -12.72 -14.60
C HIS A 375 -14.72 -11.62 -15.47
N ALA A 376 -15.48 -10.54 -15.69
CA ALA A 376 -14.92 -9.27 -16.12
C ALA A 376 -13.92 -8.80 -15.05
N GLY A 377 -12.66 -8.59 -15.46
CA GLY A 377 -11.57 -8.26 -14.55
C GLY A 377 -11.75 -6.88 -13.92
N THR A 378 -11.88 -6.85 -12.59
CA THR A 378 -11.80 -5.63 -11.78
C THR A 378 -10.43 -4.97 -11.98
N LEU A 379 -10.37 -3.64 -11.89
CA LEU A 379 -9.11 -2.91 -12.05
C LEU A 379 -8.25 -3.07 -10.79
N ASP A 380 -7.19 -3.86 -10.89
CA ASP A 380 -6.26 -4.08 -9.78
C ASP A 380 -5.28 -2.91 -9.66
N PHE A 381 -5.63 -1.95 -8.81
CA PHE A 381 -4.78 -0.80 -8.50
C PHE A 381 -3.40 -1.21 -7.96
N SER A 382 -3.23 -2.41 -7.39
CA SER A 382 -1.93 -2.88 -6.88
C SER A 382 -0.95 -3.23 -8.00
N VAL A 383 -1.44 -3.66 -9.16
CA VAL A 383 -0.65 -3.86 -10.38
C VAL A 383 -0.30 -2.51 -11.00
N GLU A 384 -1.27 -1.62 -11.17
CA GLU A 384 -1.05 -0.28 -11.73
C GLU A 384 -0.06 0.56 -10.88
N VAL A 385 0.02 0.35 -9.56
CA VAL A 385 1.05 1.00 -8.71
C VAL A 385 2.47 0.63 -9.14
N ARG A 386 2.71 -0.64 -9.48
CA ARG A 386 4.03 -1.10 -9.93
C ARG A 386 4.35 -0.48 -11.30
N ASP A 387 3.44 -0.59 -12.25
CA ASP A 387 3.61 -0.05 -13.61
C ASP A 387 3.86 1.48 -13.58
N TYR A 388 3.12 2.22 -12.74
CA TYR A 388 3.34 3.65 -12.53
C TYR A 388 4.73 3.96 -11.96
N VAL A 389 5.13 3.32 -10.86
CA VAL A 389 6.45 3.56 -10.25
C VAL A 389 7.60 3.09 -11.16
N GLU A 390 7.37 2.10 -12.02
CA GLU A 390 8.33 1.66 -13.02
C GLU A 390 8.45 2.62 -14.22
N SER A 391 7.39 3.38 -14.53
CA SER A 391 7.39 4.38 -15.61
C SER A 391 8.09 5.71 -15.29
N LEU A 392 8.45 5.97 -14.03
CA LEU A 392 8.95 7.27 -13.57
C LEU A 392 10.48 7.38 -13.51
N GLU A 393 11.01 8.53 -13.95
CA GLU A 393 12.37 8.98 -13.66
C GLU A 393 12.48 9.51 -12.21
N LEU A 394 12.64 8.60 -11.24
CA LEU A 394 12.78 8.94 -9.81
C LEU A 394 14.10 9.65 -9.49
N ALA A 395 14.09 10.53 -8.48
CA ALA A 395 15.31 11.07 -7.89
C ALA A 395 16.17 9.95 -7.27
N GLU A 396 17.50 10.12 -7.29
CA GLU A 396 18.50 9.11 -6.91
C GLU A 396 18.24 8.41 -5.57
N PHE A 397 17.74 9.17 -4.58
CA PHE A 397 17.32 8.67 -3.27
C PHE A 397 16.10 7.75 -3.30
N LEU A 398 15.03 8.16 -4.00
CA LEU A 398 13.81 7.36 -4.17
C LEU A 398 14.02 6.16 -5.10
N ALA A 399 14.93 6.28 -6.07
CA ALA A 399 15.33 5.20 -6.95
C ALA A 399 16.00 4.05 -6.17
N ALA A 400 16.78 4.34 -5.13
CA ALA A 400 17.37 3.34 -4.25
C ALA A 400 16.32 2.58 -3.40
N ARG A 401 15.21 3.23 -3.03
CA ARG A 401 14.09 2.65 -2.25
C ARG A 401 12.88 2.25 -3.12
N LYS A 402 13.07 1.96 -4.41
CA LYS A 402 11.96 1.75 -5.38
C LYS A 402 10.99 0.63 -4.98
N GLU A 403 11.47 -0.52 -4.52
CA GLU A 403 10.58 -1.63 -4.10
C GLU A 403 9.82 -1.31 -2.80
N GLU A 404 10.42 -0.56 -1.88
CA GLU A 404 9.71 -0.05 -0.70
C GLU A 404 8.61 0.96 -1.10
N LEU A 405 8.89 1.82 -2.08
CA LEU A 405 7.91 2.77 -2.62
C LEU A 405 6.70 2.05 -3.23
N VAL A 406 6.93 0.99 -4.03
CA VAL A 406 5.86 0.12 -4.57
C VAL A 406 5.09 -0.55 -3.43
N ARG A 407 5.78 -1.15 -2.46
CA ARG A 407 5.17 -1.84 -1.31
C ARG A 407 4.27 -0.93 -0.49
N VAL A 408 4.72 0.29 -0.19
CA VAL A 408 3.92 1.30 0.53
C VAL A 408 2.66 1.68 -0.26
N GLY A 409 2.77 1.88 -1.58
CA GLY A 409 1.62 2.18 -2.45
C GLY A 409 0.59 1.04 -2.50
N GLN A 410 1.06 -0.20 -2.66
CA GLN A 410 0.21 -1.39 -2.65
C GLN A 410 -0.50 -1.58 -1.30
N ARG A 411 0.21 -1.35 -0.18
CA ARG A 411 -0.39 -1.40 1.16
C ARG A 411 -1.41 -0.29 1.39
N MET A 412 -1.17 0.94 0.92
CA MET A 412 -2.17 2.02 1.00
C MET A 412 -3.49 1.66 0.32
N ILE A 413 -3.41 1.03 -0.85
CA ILE A 413 -4.57 0.54 -1.59
C ILE A 413 -5.28 -0.57 -0.82
N LEU A 414 -4.56 -1.62 -0.42
CA LEU A 414 -5.13 -2.74 0.34
C LEU A 414 -5.82 -2.27 1.63
N VAL A 415 -5.19 -1.37 2.38
CA VAL A 415 -5.79 -0.76 3.57
C VAL A 415 -7.05 0.03 3.22
N SER A 416 -7.02 0.86 2.17
CA SER A 416 -8.21 1.62 1.75
C SER A 416 -9.40 0.73 1.39
N CYS A 417 -9.16 -0.44 0.79
CA CYS A 417 -10.20 -1.43 0.50
C CYS A 417 -10.71 -2.19 1.74
N SER A 418 -9.95 -2.19 2.84
CA SER A 418 -10.30 -2.90 4.09
C SER A 418 -11.07 -2.04 5.10
N ILE A 419 -11.04 -0.71 4.93
CA ILE A 419 -11.80 0.22 5.76
C ILE A 419 -13.24 0.28 5.24
N SER A 420 -14.12 -0.54 5.81
CA SER A 420 -15.54 -0.19 5.86
C SER A 420 -15.73 0.97 6.84
N ASP A 421 -16.67 1.88 6.56
CA ASP A 421 -16.84 3.15 7.28
C ASP A 421 -17.37 3.02 8.74
N GLN A 422 -17.18 1.85 9.37
CA GLN A 422 -17.36 1.71 10.82
C GLN A 422 -16.25 2.45 11.57
N GLU A 423 -16.65 3.27 12.54
CA GLU A 423 -15.82 4.18 13.36
C GLU A 423 -14.84 3.47 14.33
N LYS A 424 -14.12 2.44 13.87
CA LYS A 424 -12.89 2.01 14.54
C LYS A 424 -11.79 2.98 14.15
N GLU A 425 -11.33 3.79 15.10
CA GLU A 425 -10.02 4.46 14.99
C GLU A 425 -8.93 3.40 14.82
N ILE A 426 -8.63 3.01 13.58
CA ILE A 426 -7.52 2.12 13.30
C ILE A 426 -6.24 2.92 13.58
N ARG A 427 -5.58 2.60 14.70
CA ARG A 427 -4.29 3.17 15.10
C ARG A 427 -3.16 2.63 14.22
N MET A 428 -3.22 2.93 12.92
CA MET A 428 -2.14 2.60 11.99
C MET A 428 -1.02 3.65 12.10
N THR A 429 0.20 3.17 12.19
CA THR A 429 1.41 3.98 12.22
C THR A 429 2.16 3.84 10.90
N HIS A 430 3.03 4.80 10.58
CA HIS A 430 3.90 4.70 9.40
C HIS A 430 4.75 3.43 9.35
N LYS A 431 5.11 2.88 10.52
CA LYS A 431 5.94 1.67 10.64
C LYS A 431 5.25 0.43 10.10
N ASP A 432 3.94 0.33 10.26
CA ASP A 432 3.14 -0.81 9.80
C ASP A 432 3.12 -0.89 8.25
N PHE A 433 3.32 0.25 7.57
CA PHE A 433 3.45 0.33 6.11
C PHE A 433 4.88 0.05 5.60
N LEU A 434 5.89 0.20 6.46
CA LEU A 434 7.32 0.01 6.12
C LEU A 434 7.83 -1.41 6.45
N ASP A 435 7.31 -2.04 7.52
CA ASP A 435 7.73 -3.37 7.96
C ASP A 435 7.64 -4.40 6.81
N GLU A 436 8.72 -5.11 6.52
CA GLU A 436 8.74 -6.12 5.45
C GLU A 436 7.84 -7.32 5.75
N SER A 437 7.44 -7.53 7.01
CA SER A 437 6.60 -8.66 7.40
C SER A 437 5.22 -8.62 6.73
N PRO A 438 4.69 -9.77 6.26
CA PRO A 438 3.35 -9.84 5.68
C PRO A 438 2.22 -9.74 6.72
N GLN A 439 2.56 -9.68 8.02
CA GLN A 439 1.60 -9.66 9.13
C GLN A 439 1.36 -8.26 9.72
N ALA A 440 2.24 -7.28 9.43
CA ALA A 440 2.23 -5.94 10.02
C ALA A 440 0.88 -5.20 9.88
N VAL A 441 0.21 -5.40 8.74
CA VAL A 441 -1.04 -4.71 8.40
C VAL A 441 -2.25 -5.61 8.70
N GLY A 442 -2.36 -6.09 9.94
CA GLY A 442 -3.58 -6.71 10.47
C GLY A 442 -4.12 -7.92 9.70
N MET A 443 -3.26 -8.68 9.01
CA MET A 443 -3.69 -9.85 8.24
C MET A 443 -3.70 -11.12 9.08
N GLU A 444 -4.90 -11.69 9.29
CA GLU A 444 -5.01 -13.13 9.56
C GLU A 444 -4.57 -13.91 8.32
N THR A 445 -3.82 -15.00 8.54
CA THR A 445 -3.07 -15.71 7.51
C THR A 445 -3.96 -16.31 6.42
N THR A 446 -3.82 -15.85 5.17
CA THR A 446 -4.21 -16.61 3.98
C THR A 446 -3.12 -16.57 2.91
N THR A 447 -2.53 -17.74 2.65
CA THR A 447 -1.52 -17.98 1.59
C THR A 447 -2.17 -18.07 0.21
N THR A 448 -2.76 -16.96 -0.23
CA THR A 448 -3.01 -16.62 -1.63
C THR A 448 -3.31 -15.13 -1.68
N LEU A 449 -2.78 -14.41 -2.67
CA LEU A 449 -3.25 -13.07 -3.02
C LEU A 449 -4.64 -13.17 -3.68
N VAL A 450 -5.63 -13.62 -2.92
CA VAL A 450 -7.02 -13.36 -3.22
C VAL A 450 -7.22 -11.89 -2.88
N THR A 451 -7.25 -11.05 -3.92
CA THR A 451 -7.79 -9.69 -3.83
C THR A 451 -9.06 -9.75 -2.96
N PRO A 452 -9.17 -8.97 -1.87
CA PRO A 452 -10.36 -9.02 -1.03
C PRO A 452 -11.56 -8.80 -1.95
N SER A 453 -12.46 -9.78 -2.00
CA SER A 453 -13.55 -9.80 -2.98
C SER A 453 -14.36 -8.53 -2.78
N THR A 454 -14.15 -7.55 -3.66
CA THR A 454 -14.90 -6.29 -3.67
C THR A 454 -16.35 -6.71 -3.74
N HIS A 455 -17.14 -6.43 -2.70
CA HIS A 455 -18.46 -7.02 -2.54
C HIS A 455 -19.34 -6.63 -3.73
N ALA A 456 -19.37 -7.52 -4.73
CA ALA A 456 -19.91 -7.20 -6.03
C ALA A 456 -21.42 -7.43 -5.98
N PHE A 457 -22.18 -6.35 -5.83
CA PHE A 457 -23.63 -6.44 -5.83
C PHE A 457 -24.12 -6.73 -7.25
N VAL A 458 -24.31 -8.02 -7.56
CA VAL A 458 -24.82 -8.45 -8.87
C VAL A 458 -26.34 -8.29 -8.91
N ALA A 459 -26.80 -7.10 -9.33
CA ALA A 459 -28.20 -6.73 -9.42
C ALA A 459 -28.88 -7.40 -10.64
N HIS A 460 -29.17 -8.69 -10.48
CA HIS A 460 -30.07 -9.49 -11.32
C HIS A 460 -31.51 -9.32 -10.82
N PRO A 461 -32.39 -8.57 -11.49
CA PRO A 461 -33.77 -8.41 -11.06
C PRO A 461 -34.51 -9.76 -11.18
N LEU A 462 -35.26 -10.11 -10.15
CA LEU A 462 -36.15 -11.27 -10.11
C LEU A 462 -37.60 -10.82 -10.28
N ARG A 463 -38.04 -9.88 -9.43
CA ARG A 463 -39.42 -9.39 -9.41
C ARG A 463 -39.49 -7.92 -8.99
N LEU A 464 -40.39 -7.17 -9.62
CA LEU A 464 -40.74 -5.80 -9.24
C LEU A 464 -42.24 -5.75 -8.93
N THR A 465 -42.58 -5.39 -7.70
CA THR A 465 -43.98 -5.22 -7.27
C THR A 465 -44.22 -3.77 -6.90
N ILE A 466 -45.23 -3.16 -7.52
CA ILE A 466 -45.55 -1.73 -7.44
C ILE A 466 -47.00 -1.56 -7.00
N THR A 467 -47.25 -0.88 -5.89
CA THR A 467 -48.59 -0.58 -5.37
C THR A 467 -48.73 0.91 -5.10
N ASN A 468 -49.81 1.53 -5.62
CA ASN A 468 -50.13 2.95 -5.43
C ASN A 468 -48.91 3.87 -5.67
N PHE A 469 -48.38 3.87 -6.89
CA PHE A 469 -47.18 4.61 -7.26
C PHE A 469 -47.35 5.30 -8.62
N LEU A 470 -47.24 6.63 -8.65
CA LEU A 470 -47.41 7.47 -9.84
C LEU A 470 -48.74 7.16 -10.58
N GLY A 471 -48.67 6.61 -11.80
CA GLY A 471 -49.85 6.25 -12.59
C GLY A 471 -50.47 4.89 -12.24
N ILE A 472 -49.93 4.16 -11.28
CA ILE A 472 -50.35 2.81 -10.89
C ILE A 472 -51.18 2.92 -9.60
N GLN A 473 -52.48 2.61 -9.65
CA GLN A 473 -53.37 2.70 -8.47
C GLN A 473 -53.35 1.41 -7.63
N LYS A 474 -53.58 0.26 -8.27
CA LYS A 474 -53.53 -1.09 -7.66
C LYS A 474 -52.10 -1.65 -7.57
N THR A 475 -51.97 -2.94 -7.27
CA THR A 475 -50.70 -3.69 -7.29
C THR A 475 -50.44 -4.30 -8.65
N ILE A 476 -49.31 -3.96 -9.26
CA ILE A 476 -48.75 -4.65 -10.45
C ILE A 476 -47.52 -5.41 -9.99
N SER A 477 -47.41 -6.69 -10.36
CA SER A 477 -46.16 -7.45 -10.23
C SER A 477 -45.62 -7.75 -11.63
N ILE A 478 -44.29 -7.68 -11.77
CA ILE A 478 -43.56 -7.94 -13.01
C ILE A 478 -42.45 -8.94 -12.69
N ASP A 479 -42.52 -10.12 -13.30
CA ASP A 479 -41.52 -11.17 -13.17
C ASP A 479 -40.48 -11.08 -14.31
N PHE A 480 -39.20 -10.92 -13.95
CA PHE A 480 -38.11 -10.73 -14.92
C PHE A 480 -37.62 -12.05 -15.55
N GLN A 481 -38.22 -13.19 -15.21
CA GLN A 481 -38.00 -14.46 -15.89
C GLN A 481 -39.15 -14.78 -16.84
N GLN A 482 -40.41 -14.48 -16.45
CA GLN A 482 -41.60 -14.82 -17.23
C GLN A 482 -42.10 -13.67 -18.12
N ASP A 483 -42.29 -12.48 -17.55
CA ASP A 483 -42.94 -11.34 -18.20
C ASP A 483 -41.98 -10.49 -19.04
N ILE A 484 -40.75 -10.30 -18.56
CA ILE A 484 -39.70 -9.54 -19.26
C ILE A 484 -38.50 -10.47 -19.50
N ARG A 485 -38.52 -11.18 -20.63
CA ARG A 485 -37.44 -12.11 -21.02
C ARG A 485 -36.09 -11.39 -21.13
N ARG A 486 -35.01 -12.13 -20.87
CA ARG A 486 -33.64 -11.66 -21.16
C ARG A 486 -33.51 -11.26 -22.64
N GLY A 487 -32.79 -10.17 -22.89
CA GLY A 487 -32.69 -9.53 -24.19
C GLY A 487 -33.17 -8.07 -24.19
N LEU A 488 -33.58 -7.61 -25.37
CA LEU A 488 -34.14 -6.29 -25.59
C LEU A 488 -35.65 -6.28 -25.37
N THR A 489 -36.17 -5.30 -24.63
CA THR A 489 -37.60 -5.09 -24.38
C THR A 489 -37.98 -3.64 -24.68
N PHE A 490 -39.01 -3.42 -25.49
CA PHE A 490 -39.57 -2.10 -25.76
C PHE A 490 -40.83 -1.87 -24.93
N LEU A 491 -40.85 -0.80 -24.15
CA LEU A 491 -42.01 -0.35 -23.38
C LEU A 491 -42.71 0.80 -24.13
N VAL A 492 -43.92 0.53 -24.62
CA VAL A 492 -44.61 1.31 -25.66
C VAL A 492 -46.02 1.68 -25.21
N GLY A 493 -46.54 2.82 -25.63
CA GLY A 493 -47.91 3.24 -25.30
C GLY A 493 -48.10 4.76 -25.32
N ASP A 494 -49.32 5.22 -25.13
CA ASP A 494 -49.67 6.65 -25.24
C ASP A 494 -49.01 7.54 -24.17
N ASN A 495 -48.97 8.84 -24.41
CA ASN A 495 -48.51 9.79 -23.39
C ASN A 495 -49.44 9.77 -22.18
N GLY A 496 -48.84 9.73 -20.98
CA GLY A 496 -49.57 9.52 -19.73
C GLY A 496 -49.83 8.06 -19.35
N SER A 497 -49.63 7.07 -20.23
CA SER A 497 -49.98 5.65 -19.97
C SER A 497 -49.12 4.91 -18.92
N GLY A 498 -48.30 5.62 -18.13
CA GLY A 498 -47.53 5.04 -17.03
C GLY A 498 -46.18 4.41 -17.38
N LYS A 499 -45.74 4.41 -18.65
CA LYS A 499 -44.44 3.83 -19.08
C LYS A 499 -43.26 4.13 -18.13
N SER A 500 -43.00 5.41 -17.89
CA SER A 500 -41.88 5.86 -17.05
C SER A 500 -42.05 5.49 -15.57
N ALA A 501 -43.26 5.13 -15.10
CA ALA A 501 -43.49 4.73 -13.71
C ALA A 501 -42.77 3.42 -13.35
N ILE A 502 -42.54 2.51 -14.30
CA ILE A 502 -41.77 1.28 -14.05
C ILE A 502 -40.30 1.62 -13.77
N VAL A 503 -39.70 2.46 -14.62
CA VAL A 503 -38.30 2.92 -14.46
C VAL A 503 -38.15 3.73 -13.18
N GLU A 504 -39.04 4.69 -12.93
CA GLU A 504 -39.07 5.48 -11.69
C GLU A 504 -39.26 4.61 -10.44
N ALA A 505 -40.05 3.53 -10.50
CA ALA A 505 -40.24 2.62 -9.37
C ALA A 505 -38.93 1.89 -9.01
N MET A 506 -38.20 1.37 -10.00
CA MET A 506 -36.91 0.70 -9.77
C MET A 506 -35.88 1.66 -9.15
N VAL A 507 -35.80 2.91 -9.62
CA VAL A 507 -34.87 3.92 -9.08
C VAL A 507 -35.30 4.37 -7.67
N TRP A 508 -36.58 4.68 -7.48
CA TRP A 508 -37.11 5.15 -6.20
C TRP A 508 -37.04 4.08 -5.10
N CYS A 509 -37.25 2.81 -5.43
CA CYS A 509 -37.13 1.71 -4.48
C CYS A 509 -35.72 1.70 -3.84
N GLN A 510 -34.68 1.68 -4.67
CA GLN A 510 -33.28 1.65 -4.26
C GLN A 510 -32.85 2.95 -3.55
N PHE A 511 -33.05 4.11 -4.18
CA PHE A 511 -32.44 5.38 -3.75
C PHE A 511 -33.37 6.38 -3.05
N GLY A 512 -34.68 6.13 -3.04
CA GLY A 512 -35.68 7.05 -2.48
C GLY A 512 -35.87 8.35 -3.29
N ARG A 513 -35.25 8.45 -4.47
CA ARG A 513 -35.29 9.60 -5.39
C ARG A 513 -35.88 9.17 -6.73
N CYS A 514 -36.59 10.08 -7.37
CA CYS A 514 -37.09 9.92 -8.73
C CYS A 514 -36.19 10.68 -9.72
N LEU A 515 -36.01 10.12 -10.92
CA LEU A 515 -35.20 10.68 -12.01
C LEU A 515 -35.68 12.09 -12.37
N ARG A 516 -37.00 12.28 -12.48
CA ARG A 516 -37.61 13.56 -12.90
C ARG A 516 -37.83 14.55 -11.74
N GLY A 517 -37.02 14.46 -10.67
CA GLY A 517 -36.95 15.48 -9.60
C GLY A 517 -38.22 15.68 -8.76
N ARG A 518 -39.15 14.73 -8.76
CA ARG A 518 -40.42 14.81 -8.01
C ARG A 518 -40.19 14.85 -6.49
N PHE A 519 -41.05 15.57 -5.75
CA PHE A 519 -40.99 15.52 -4.30
C PHE A 519 -41.47 14.16 -3.78
N ALA A 520 -40.98 13.75 -2.62
CA ALA A 520 -41.29 12.44 -2.04
C ALA A 520 -42.78 12.22 -1.69
N ASN A 521 -43.64 13.22 -1.82
CA ASN A 521 -45.10 13.07 -1.68
C ASN A 521 -45.80 12.76 -3.02
N ASP A 522 -45.20 13.16 -4.14
CA ASP A 522 -45.76 13.14 -5.51
C ASP A 522 -45.53 11.78 -6.21
N VAL A 523 -44.95 10.83 -5.46
CA VAL A 523 -44.77 9.43 -5.86
C VAL A 523 -46.00 8.58 -5.57
N VAL A 524 -46.86 9.02 -4.63
CA VAL A 524 -48.12 8.34 -4.32
C VAL A 524 -49.16 8.75 -5.36
N ASN A 525 -49.93 7.81 -5.90
CA ASN A 525 -51.00 8.14 -6.84
C ASN A 525 -52.07 9.02 -6.16
N ASP A 526 -52.57 10.02 -6.88
CA ASP A 526 -53.47 11.04 -6.35
C ASP A 526 -54.87 10.48 -6.03
N ASP A 527 -55.36 9.50 -6.78
CA ASP A 527 -56.68 8.87 -6.58
C ASP A 527 -56.66 7.89 -5.40
N ALA A 528 -55.61 7.04 -5.31
CA ALA A 528 -55.48 6.01 -4.29
C ALA A 528 -54.94 6.55 -2.94
N GLY A 529 -54.06 7.56 -2.97
CA GLY A 529 -53.72 8.46 -1.85
C GLY A 529 -52.94 7.90 -0.64
N LYS A 530 -53.03 6.60 -0.31
CA LYS A 530 -52.36 5.95 0.85
C LYS A 530 -51.94 4.50 0.55
N ASN A 531 -50.95 3.99 1.29
CA ASN A 531 -50.31 2.68 1.07
C ASN A 531 -49.52 2.56 -0.25
N CYS A 532 -48.70 3.56 -0.57
CA CYS A 532 -47.68 3.40 -1.61
C CYS A 532 -46.57 2.46 -1.11
N SER A 533 -46.23 1.46 -1.92
CA SER A 533 -45.08 0.58 -1.70
C SER A 533 -44.48 0.11 -3.02
N VAL A 534 -43.14 0.04 -3.08
CA VAL A 534 -42.42 -0.58 -4.19
C VAL A 534 -41.42 -1.58 -3.61
N THR A 535 -41.51 -2.83 -4.06
CA THR A 535 -40.59 -3.93 -3.73
C THR A 535 -39.80 -4.32 -4.97
N LEU A 536 -38.47 -4.36 -4.87
CA LEU A 536 -37.57 -4.90 -5.89
C LEU A 536 -36.77 -6.06 -5.30
N GLU A 537 -36.92 -7.24 -5.89
CA GLU A 537 -36.27 -8.49 -5.51
C GLU A 537 -35.17 -8.84 -6.51
N PHE A 538 -34.05 -9.35 -6.00
CA PHE A 538 -32.89 -9.76 -6.79
C PHE A 538 -32.56 -11.25 -6.60
N THR A 539 -31.99 -11.90 -7.61
CA THR A 539 -31.66 -13.34 -7.54
C THR A 539 -30.55 -13.67 -6.54
N ASN A 540 -29.77 -12.67 -6.10
CA ASN A 540 -28.79 -12.81 -5.01
C ASN A 540 -29.43 -12.86 -3.61
N GLY A 541 -30.76 -12.88 -3.53
CA GLY A 541 -31.52 -12.98 -2.28
C GLY A 541 -31.85 -11.65 -1.61
N TYR A 542 -31.32 -10.52 -2.09
CA TYR A 542 -31.70 -9.22 -1.56
C TYR A 542 -33.09 -8.81 -2.06
N SER A 543 -33.89 -8.27 -1.15
CA SER A 543 -35.15 -7.59 -1.45
C SER A 543 -35.17 -6.24 -0.76
N ILE A 544 -35.50 -5.19 -1.51
CA ILE A 544 -35.65 -3.83 -1.01
C ILE A 544 -37.12 -3.46 -1.14
N THR A 545 -37.75 -3.01 -0.05
CA THR A 545 -39.11 -2.47 -0.07
C THR A 545 -39.11 -1.06 0.49
N ARG A 546 -39.66 -0.10 -0.27
CA ARG A 546 -39.82 1.30 0.18
C ARG A 546 -41.30 1.68 0.27
N TYR A 547 -41.66 2.37 1.35
CA TYR A 547 -43.04 2.72 1.70
C TYR A 547 -43.25 4.24 1.76
N ARG A 548 -44.43 4.69 1.34
CA ARG A 548 -44.86 6.09 1.47
C ARG A 548 -46.34 6.19 1.82
N LYS A 549 -46.70 7.06 2.78
CA LYS A 549 -48.06 7.21 3.33
C LYS A 549 -48.70 5.86 3.70
N HIS A 550 -47.89 4.88 4.14
CA HIS A 550 -48.33 3.52 4.41
C HIS A 550 -48.86 3.35 5.84
N LYS A 551 -49.97 2.63 6.04
CA LYS A 551 -50.64 2.49 7.34
C LYS A 551 -49.71 1.99 8.46
N ILE A 552 -48.90 0.96 8.18
CA ILE A 552 -48.01 0.31 9.14
C ILE A 552 -46.60 0.95 9.09
N HIS A 553 -45.87 0.73 8.00
CA HIS A 553 -44.50 1.21 7.80
C HIS A 553 -44.33 2.74 7.60
N LYS A 554 -45.41 3.53 7.53
CA LYS A 554 -45.36 5.00 7.38
C LYS A 554 -44.57 5.45 6.14
N ASN A 555 -43.41 6.09 6.36
CA ASN A 555 -42.49 6.62 5.36
C ASN A 555 -41.08 6.05 5.63
N SER A 556 -40.93 4.72 5.54
CA SER A 556 -39.67 4.01 5.77
C SER A 556 -39.31 3.13 4.56
N PHE A 557 -38.16 2.46 4.64
CA PHE A 557 -37.82 1.34 3.78
C PHE A 557 -37.28 0.19 4.63
N THR A 558 -37.27 -1.01 4.05
CA THR A 558 -36.77 -2.23 4.67
C THR A 558 -35.95 -2.99 3.64
N VAL A 559 -34.81 -3.52 4.07
CA VAL A 559 -33.98 -4.43 3.27
C VAL A 559 -34.04 -5.81 3.92
N SER A 560 -34.15 -6.86 3.12
CA SER A 560 -34.05 -8.24 3.58
C SER A 560 -33.09 -9.05 2.71
N LEU A 561 -32.51 -10.10 3.27
CA LEU A 561 -31.66 -11.07 2.60
C LEU A 561 -32.21 -12.47 2.84
N HIS A 562 -32.62 -13.15 1.78
CA HIS A 562 -33.35 -14.42 1.81
C HIS A 562 -34.56 -14.37 2.77
N GLY A 563 -35.31 -13.26 2.76
CA GLY A 563 -36.45 -13.00 3.63
C GLY A 563 -36.11 -12.50 5.05
N ASN A 564 -34.85 -12.57 5.49
CA ASN A 564 -34.44 -12.11 6.82
C ASN A 564 -34.16 -10.59 6.81
N PRO A 565 -34.84 -9.78 7.65
CA PRO A 565 -34.60 -8.33 7.71
C PRO A 565 -33.15 -7.98 8.05
N GLN A 566 -32.61 -6.96 7.39
CA GLN A 566 -31.26 -6.45 7.57
C GLN A 566 -31.31 -5.07 8.26
N PRO A 567 -31.49 -4.99 9.60
CA PRO A 567 -31.65 -3.71 10.30
C PRO A 567 -30.40 -2.81 10.21
N GLN A 568 -29.23 -3.40 9.98
CA GLN A 568 -27.98 -2.67 9.71
C GLN A 568 -28.01 -1.86 8.40
N LEU A 569 -28.90 -2.18 7.45
CA LEU A 569 -29.08 -1.48 6.18
C LEU A 569 -30.28 -0.50 6.22
N ALA A 570 -30.68 -0.03 7.41
CA ALA A 570 -31.83 0.86 7.59
C ALA A 570 -31.57 2.34 7.23
N THR A 571 -30.33 2.72 6.89
CA THR A 571 -29.96 4.06 6.41
C THR A 571 -29.66 4.03 4.91
N GLN A 572 -29.90 5.13 4.21
CA GLN A 572 -29.62 5.19 2.76
C GLN A 572 -28.12 5.00 2.48
N THR A 573 -27.24 5.56 3.31
CA THR A 573 -25.78 5.42 3.16
C THR A 573 -25.34 3.95 3.21
N ALA A 574 -25.80 3.19 4.21
CA ALA A 574 -25.48 1.77 4.33
C ALA A 574 -26.08 0.94 3.18
N LEU A 575 -27.22 1.35 2.61
CA LEU A 575 -27.77 0.72 1.41
C LEU A 575 -26.95 1.06 0.15
N ASP A 576 -26.53 2.32 -0.04
CA ASP A 576 -25.72 2.76 -1.18
C ASP A 576 -24.33 2.07 -1.14
N GLU A 577 -23.73 1.92 0.05
CA GLU A 577 -22.52 1.12 0.30
C GLU A 577 -22.74 -0.36 -0.11
N GLN A 578 -23.83 -0.99 0.36
CA GLN A 578 -24.15 -2.40 0.07
C GLN A 578 -24.47 -2.64 -1.41
N LEU A 579 -25.09 -1.67 -2.09
CA LEU A 579 -25.33 -1.68 -3.53
C LEU A 579 -24.03 -1.44 -4.32
N GLY A 580 -23.01 -0.82 -3.73
CA GLY A 580 -21.75 -0.47 -4.39
C GLY A 580 -21.86 0.66 -5.41
N ILE A 581 -22.92 1.48 -5.34
CA ILE A 581 -23.19 2.60 -6.25
C ILE A 581 -24.13 3.62 -5.61
N ASP A 582 -23.91 4.91 -5.86
CA ASP A 582 -24.83 5.97 -5.45
C ASP A 582 -25.88 6.30 -6.54
N TYR A 583 -26.92 7.03 -6.16
CA TYR A 583 -27.97 7.50 -7.08
C TYR A 583 -27.43 8.24 -8.31
N GLU A 584 -26.43 9.10 -8.10
CA GLU A 584 -25.87 10.01 -9.10
C GLU A 584 -25.07 9.25 -10.17
N THR A 585 -24.42 8.17 -9.79
CA THR A 585 -23.68 7.27 -10.69
C THR A 585 -24.64 6.32 -11.37
N TYR A 586 -25.61 5.75 -10.64
CA TYR A 586 -26.62 4.85 -11.19
C TYR A 586 -27.46 5.54 -12.29
N ALA A 587 -27.91 6.78 -12.05
CA ALA A 587 -28.69 7.58 -13.02
C ALA A 587 -27.90 8.03 -14.27
N ARG A 588 -26.58 7.81 -14.30
CA ARG A 588 -25.68 8.13 -15.42
C ARG A 588 -25.02 6.91 -16.07
N THR A 589 -25.02 5.75 -15.41
CA THR A 589 -24.36 4.53 -15.88
C THR A 589 -25.35 3.39 -16.14
N VAL A 590 -26.45 3.28 -15.39
CA VAL A 590 -27.49 2.24 -15.56
C VAL A 590 -28.72 2.77 -16.30
N VAL A 591 -29.01 4.07 -16.14
CA VAL A 591 -30.15 4.75 -16.78
C VAL A 591 -29.67 5.72 -17.86
N LEU A 592 -30.24 5.61 -19.05
CA LEU A 592 -30.04 6.50 -20.18
C LEU A 592 -31.32 7.30 -20.46
N SER A 593 -31.46 8.46 -19.83
CA SER A 593 -32.53 9.41 -20.13
C SER A 593 -32.09 10.45 -21.18
N HIS A 594 -33.05 11.19 -21.74
CA HIS A 594 -32.75 12.33 -22.61
C HIS A 594 -31.87 13.39 -21.90
N GLU A 595 -32.03 13.57 -20.58
CA GLU A 595 -31.25 14.54 -19.79
C GLU A 595 -29.85 14.01 -19.41
N SER A 596 -29.71 12.73 -19.07
CA SER A 596 -28.42 12.17 -18.61
C SER A 596 -27.32 12.26 -19.68
N ALA A 597 -27.66 11.96 -20.95
CA ALA A 597 -26.68 11.93 -22.04
C ALA A 597 -26.24 13.33 -22.50
N SER A 598 -27.19 14.25 -22.66
CA SER A 598 -26.90 15.61 -23.11
C SER A 598 -26.14 16.42 -22.04
N ASN A 599 -26.39 16.15 -20.76
CA ASN A 599 -25.69 16.82 -19.67
C ASN A 599 -24.19 16.49 -19.62
N PHE A 600 -23.74 15.31 -20.03
CA PHE A 600 -22.31 14.95 -19.94
C PHE A 600 -21.44 15.89 -20.80
N LEU A 601 -21.71 15.99 -22.10
CA LEU A 601 -20.89 16.80 -23.01
C LEU A 601 -21.06 18.32 -22.80
N ASN A 602 -22.24 18.75 -22.37
CA ASN A 602 -22.50 20.17 -22.08
C ASN A 602 -22.05 20.60 -20.67
N SER A 603 -21.67 19.68 -19.80
CA SER A 603 -21.18 20.01 -18.45
C SER A 603 -19.78 20.66 -18.48
N LYS A 604 -19.42 21.35 -17.38
CA LYS A 604 -18.11 21.96 -17.21
C LYS A 604 -17.04 20.88 -17.11
N GLN A 605 -15.83 21.18 -17.59
CA GLN A 605 -14.68 20.25 -17.58
C GLN A 605 -14.49 19.51 -16.24
N ALA A 606 -14.50 20.23 -15.12
CA ALA A 606 -14.38 19.64 -13.79
C ALA A 606 -15.47 18.60 -13.46
N GLN A 607 -16.72 18.85 -13.90
CA GLN A 607 -17.83 17.91 -13.72
C GLN A 607 -17.61 16.64 -14.54
N ARG A 608 -17.12 16.75 -15.79
CA ARG A 608 -16.77 15.57 -16.61
C ARG A 608 -15.67 14.72 -15.97
N TYR A 609 -14.67 15.34 -15.36
CA TYR A 609 -13.65 14.62 -14.58
C TYR A 609 -14.24 13.89 -13.39
N ASP A 610 -15.00 14.56 -12.52
CA ASP A 610 -15.59 13.89 -11.36
C ASP A 610 -16.55 12.75 -11.80
N LEU A 611 -17.31 12.92 -12.89
CA LEU A 611 -18.17 11.87 -13.45
C LEU A 611 -17.40 10.67 -14.00
N ILE A 612 -16.36 10.89 -14.80
CA ILE A 612 -15.51 9.80 -15.31
C ILE A 612 -14.77 9.13 -14.15
N GLU A 613 -14.17 9.90 -13.24
CA GLU A 613 -13.46 9.38 -12.07
C GLU A 613 -14.34 8.44 -11.23
N VAL A 614 -15.59 8.85 -10.94
CA VAL A 614 -16.55 8.01 -10.21
C VAL A 614 -17.00 6.80 -11.03
N SER A 615 -17.32 6.99 -12.32
CA SER A 615 -17.72 5.88 -13.22
C SER A 615 -16.62 4.82 -13.37
N LEU A 616 -15.35 5.22 -13.32
CA LEU A 616 -14.18 4.35 -13.42
C LEU A 616 -13.78 3.68 -12.08
N GLY A 617 -14.51 3.93 -10.99
CA GLY A 617 -14.20 3.38 -9.66
C GLY A 617 -13.01 4.05 -8.94
N LEU A 618 -12.54 5.20 -9.43
CA LEU A 618 -11.36 5.89 -8.88
C LEU A 618 -11.68 6.68 -7.58
N SER A 619 -12.91 6.63 -7.11
CA SER A 619 -13.35 7.17 -5.81
C SER A 619 -12.56 6.55 -4.65
N ALA A 620 -12.16 5.27 -4.72
CA ALA A 620 -11.32 4.59 -3.74
C ALA A 620 -9.95 5.29 -3.52
N LEU A 621 -9.40 5.92 -4.56
CA LEU A 621 -8.15 6.68 -4.45
C LEU A 621 -8.29 7.92 -3.55
N ASN A 622 -9.51 8.36 -3.22
CA ASN A 622 -9.75 9.41 -2.23
C ASN A 622 -9.42 8.95 -0.81
N GLN A 623 -9.78 7.70 -0.45
CA GLN A 623 -9.43 7.10 0.85
C GLN A 623 -7.91 6.90 0.93
N CYS A 624 -7.26 6.41 -0.14
CA CYS A 624 -5.79 6.37 -0.24
C CYS A 624 -5.15 7.75 0.02
N SER A 625 -5.70 8.83 -0.57
CA SER A 625 -5.25 10.22 -0.37
C SER A 625 -5.49 10.76 1.05
N GLN A 626 -6.43 10.19 1.80
CA GLN A 626 -6.63 10.51 3.22
C GLN A 626 -5.64 9.75 4.10
N ILE A 627 -5.48 8.44 3.87
CA ILE A 627 -4.50 7.58 4.58
C ILE A 627 -3.09 8.16 4.45
N SER A 628 -2.64 8.54 3.25
CA SER A 628 -1.30 9.11 3.04
C SER A 628 -1.04 10.40 3.83
N LYS A 629 -2.07 11.23 4.04
CA LYS A 629 -1.99 12.44 4.88
C LYS A 629 -1.96 12.11 6.38
N LEU A 630 -2.68 11.08 6.81
CA LEU A 630 -2.65 10.60 8.20
C LEU A 630 -1.26 10.03 8.54
N LEU A 631 -0.65 9.26 7.64
CA LEU A 631 0.69 8.70 7.84
C LEU A 631 1.79 9.78 7.84
N ILE A 632 1.70 10.81 6.99
CA ILE A 632 2.58 11.98 7.10
C ILE A 632 2.44 12.68 8.46
N LYS A 633 1.21 12.83 8.98
CA LYS A 633 0.97 13.43 10.30
C LYS A 633 1.56 12.59 11.44
N ASP A 634 1.54 11.26 11.33
CA ASP A 634 2.15 10.33 12.29
C ASP A 634 3.70 10.37 12.26
N ILE A 635 4.30 10.48 11.06
CA ILE A 635 5.75 10.70 10.91
C ILE A 635 6.15 12.06 11.45
N ASP A 636 5.43 13.13 11.14
CA ASP A 636 5.71 14.47 11.67
C ASP A 636 5.59 14.50 13.21
N ALA A 637 4.64 13.76 13.79
CA ALA A 637 4.53 13.56 15.24
C ALA A 637 5.70 12.74 15.83
N SER A 638 6.21 11.76 15.10
CA SER A 638 7.36 10.95 15.53
C SER A 638 8.68 11.71 15.42
N MET A 639 8.86 12.46 14.34
CA MET A 639 10.03 13.31 14.08
C MET A 639 10.10 14.47 15.08
N THR A 640 8.96 15.08 15.44
CA THR A 640 8.92 16.10 16.50
C THR A 640 9.29 15.55 17.87
N ARG A 641 8.84 14.34 18.25
CA ARG A 641 9.28 13.66 19.49
C ARG A 641 10.79 13.42 19.53
N VAL A 642 11.35 12.79 18.51
CA VAL A 642 12.81 12.52 18.42
C VAL A 642 13.62 13.81 18.40
N ASN A 643 13.14 14.86 17.72
CA ASN A 643 13.77 16.19 17.72
C ASN A 643 13.72 16.86 19.11
N THR A 644 12.65 16.67 19.89
CA THR A 644 12.61 17.15 21.28
C THR A 644 13.58 16.39 22.19
N GLU A 645 13.67 15.06 22.07
CA GLU A 645 14.67 14.24 22.80
C GLU A 645 16.10 14.69 22.45
N TRP A 646 16.39 14.85 21.16
CA TRP A 646 17.69 15.33 20.66
C TRP A 646 18.04 16.72 21.21
N LYS A 647 17.09 17.67 21.22
CA LYS A 647 17.30 19.02 21.75
C LYS A 647 17.60 19.02 23.25
N VAL A 648 16.87 18.21 24.04
CA VAL A 648 17.11 18.08 25.48
C VAL A 648 18.50 17.50 25.72
N LEU A 649 18.86 16.41 25.05
CA LEU A 649 20.18 15.78 25.21
C LEU A 649 21.32 16.71 24.76
N ALA A 650 21.15 17.45 23.67
CA ALA A 650 22.12 18.45 23.22
C ALA A 650 22.35 19.57 24.26
N GLN A 651 21.28 20.04 24.91
CA GLN A 651 21.38 21.01 26.01
C GLN A 651 22.09 20.41 27.24
N THR A 652 21.79 19.16 27.60
CA THR A 652 22.46 18.43 28.70
C THR A 652 23.95 18.25 28.42
N ILE A 653 24.34 17.87 27.19
CA ILE A 653 25.74 17.77 26.77
C ILE A 653 26.44 19.12 26.93
N ASN A 654 25.86 20.22 26.43
CA ASN A 654 26.47 21.54 26.55
C ASN A 654 26.65 21.96 28.03
N HIS A 655 25.68 21.66 28.90
CA HIS A 655 25.81 21.92 30.34
C HIS A 655 26.95 21.09 30.98
N ASN A 656 27.01 19.80 30.68
CA ASN A 656 28.05 18.90 31.21
C ASN A 656 29.44 19.22 30.64
N GLU A 657 29.54 19.73 29.42
CA GLU A 657 30.80 20.23 28.84
C GLU A 657 31.34 21.46 29.59
N HIS A 658 30.47 22.41 29.95
CA HIS A 658 30.84 23.52 30.83
C HIS A 658 31.26 23.01 32.22
N ARG A 659 30.51 22.07 32.81
CA ARG A 659 30.83 21.46 34.11
C ARG A 659 32.19 20.74 34.10
N LEU A 660 32.48 19.95 33.06
CA LEU A 660 33.78 19.32 32.85
C LEU A 660 34.90 20.35 32.69
N GLN A 661 34.65 21.46 31.99
CA GLN A 661 35.62 22.53 31.84
C GLN A 661 35.97 23.15 33.19
N ASP A 662 34.99 23.37 34.07
CA ASP A 662 35.18 23.93 35.41
C ASP A 662 35.83 22.94 36.38
N LEU A 663 35.46 21.65 36.33
CA LEU A 663 36.16 20.58 37.06
C LEU A 663 37.64 20.53 36.66
N ARG A 664 37.96 20.59 35.35
CA ARG A 664 39.35 20.63 34.85
C ARG A 664 40.11 21.91 35.24
N LYS A 665 39.45 23.07 35.24
CA LYS A 665 40.04 24.32 35.78
C LYS A 665 40.38 24.15 37.27
N LYS A 666 39.47 23.57 38.07
CA LYS A 666 39.66 23.37 39.50
C LYS A 666 40.72 22.30 39.81
N GLN A 667 40.78 21.22 39.05
CA GLN A 667 41.85 20.22 39.09
C GLN A 667 43.21 20.88 38.87
N LYS A 668 43.39 21.61 37.75
CA LYS A 668 44.66 22.31 37.44
C LYS A 668 45.06 23.31 38.52
N PHE A 669 44.09 24.03 39.08
CA PHE A 669 44.34 24.94 40.22
C PHE A 669 44.87 24.17 41.44
N LEU A 670 44.20 23.09 41.85
CA LEU A 670 44.64 22.27 42.99
C LEU A 670 45.99 21.58 42.73
N GLU A 671 46.25 21.12 41.50
CA GLU A 671 47.57 20.59 41.10
C GLU A 671 48.67 21.66 41.23
N SER A 672 48.40 22.91 40.86
CA SER A 672 49.35 24.02 41.06
C SER A 672 49.57 24.36 42.54
N GLU A 673 48.53 24.29 43.38
CA GLU A 673 48.66 24.45 44.82
C GLU A 673 49.40 23.29 45.49
N VAL A 674 49.22 22.05 45.01
CA VAL A 674 49.99 20.87 45.42
C VAL A 674 51.46 21.03 45.06
N ALA A 675 51.78 21.54 43.86
CA ALA A 675 53.14 21.82 43.45
C ALA A 675 53.81 22.85 44.38
N HIS A 676 53.17 24.01 44.57
CA HIS A 676 53.67 25.07 45.47
C HIS A 676 53.82 24.59 46.92
N ALA A 677 52.84 23.82 47.44
CA ALA A 677 52.92 23.28 48.80
C ALA A 677 54.00 22.20 48.95
N SER A 678 54.22 21.38 47.91
CA SER A 678 55.29 20.37 47.88
C SER A 678 56.67 21.02 47.78
N GLU A 679 56.81 22.11 47.02
CA GLU A 679 58.02 22.92 46.95
C GLU A 679 58.32 23.58 48.30
N SER A 680 57.31 24.19 48.93
CA SER A 680 57.42 24.77 50.28
C SER A 680 57.84 23.72 51.33
N LEU A 681 57.28 22.51 51.25
CA LEU A 681 57.66 21.38 52.11
C LEU A 681 59.10 20.91 51.84
N ASN A 682 59.51 20.80 50.57
CA ASN A 682 60.87 20.41 50.20
C ASN A 682 61.92 21.42 50.69
N THR A 683 61.61 22.72 50.65
CA THR A 683 62.47 23.78 51.19
C THR A 683 62.58 23.65 52.71
N ALA A 684 61.45 23.54 53.43
CA ALA A 684 61.45 23.34 54.88
C ALA A 684 62.19 22.06 55.33
N LEU A 685 62.10 20.96 54.55
CA LEU A 685 62.83 19.72 54.80
C LEU A 685 64.35 19.88 54.61
N ARG A 686 64.80 20.67 53.63
CA ARG A 686 66.23 21.01 53.45
C ARG A 686 66.74 21.85 54.62
N ASP A 687 66.00 22.88 55.03
CA ASP A 687 66.33 23.76 56.15
C ASP A 687 66.34 23.02 57.50
N HIS A 688 65.52 21.97 57.64
CA HIS A 688 65.56 21.07 58.78
C HIS A 688 66.78 20.13 58.74
N GLN A 689 67.17 19.62 57.56
CA GLN A 689 68.31 18.71 57.45
C GLN A 689 69.65 19.36 57.78
N SER A 690 69.84 20.65 57.48
CA SER A 690 71.08 21.39 57.78
C SER A 690 71.29 21.69 59.28
N ASN A 691 70.24 21.65 60.11
CA ASN A 691 70.30 22.05 61.52
C ASN A 691 70.50 20.90 62.53
N LYS A 692 70.87 19.70 62.07
CA LYS A 692 70.93 18.48 62.91
C LYS A 692 72.13 18.34 63.87
N VAL A 693 73.11 19.24 63.85
CA VAL A 693 74.34 19.10 64.65
C VAL A 693 74.17 19.77 66.03
N PRO A 694 74.32 19.03 67.16
CA PRO A 694 74.34 19.62 68.50
C PRO A 694 75.71 20.23 68.86
N PRO A 695 75.78 21.21 69.78
CA PRO A 695 77.05 21.78 70.25
C PRO A 695 77.84 20.81 71.16
N GLU A 696 79.17 20.90 71.17
CA GLU A 696 80.08 20.02 71.93
C GLU A 696 80.29 20.45 73.40
N GLN A 697 80.60 19.48 74.29
CA GLN A 697 80.84 19.70 75.73
C GLN A 697 82.33 19.96 76.08
N PRO A 698 82.63 20.89 77.01
CA PRO A 698 83.93 20.95 77.68
C PRO A 698 84.04 19.95 78.86
N CYS A 699 85.18 19.25 78.99
CA CYS A 699 85.41 18.26 80.06
C CYS A 699 85.79 18.87 81.42
N ALA A 700 85.47 18.15 82.50
CA ALA A 700 85.67 18.56 83.89
C ALA A 700 87.00 18.09 84.51
N GLY A 701 87.52 18.82 85.52
CA GLY A 701 88.68 18.34 86.29
C GLY A 701 89.45 19.37 87.15
N PHE A 702 88.80 20.14 88.03
CA PHE A 702 89.50 21.09 88.93
C PHE A 702 89.06 21.14 90.40
N GLN A 703 88.06 20.35 90.83
CA GLN A 703 87.57 20.40 92.22
C GLN A 703 88.58 19.86 93.26
N ASP A 704 89.31 18.78 92.95
CA ASP A 704 90.25 18.16 93.90
C ASP A 704 91.45 19.04 94.25
N LYS A 705 91.91 19.86 93.30
CA LYS A 705 93.12 20.69 93.43
C LYS A 705 92.96 21.81 94.47
N ARG A 706 91.75 22.37 94.59
CA ARG A 706 91.39 23.36 95.62
C ARG A 706 91.36 22.74 97.03
N ARG A 707 90.86 21.50 97.15
CA ARG A 707 90.73 20.79 98.43
C ARG A 707 92.10 20.47 99.06
N MET A 708 93.09 20.16 98.22
CA MET A 708 94.48 20.01 98.65
C MET A 708 95.07 21.32 99.20
N LEU A 709 94.95 22.43 98.47
CA LEU A 709 95.54 23.73 98.85
C LEU A 709 95.01 24.23 100.21
N GLN A 710 93.70 24.13 100.46
CA GLN A 710 93.10 24.48 101.75
C GLN A 710 93.67 23.68 102.93
N THR A 711 94.04 22.41 102.68
CA THR A 711 94.60 21.52 103.71
C THR A 711 96.07 21.87 104.03
N GLU A 712 96.83 22.40 103.06
CA GLU A 712 98.20 22.87 103.29
C GLU A 712 98.25 24.22 104.02
N ILE A 713 97.36 25.16 103.67
CA ILE A 713 97.25 26.48 104.32
C ILE A 713 97.02 26.30 105.83
N SER A 714 96.00 25.51 106.21
CA SER A 714 95.62 25.34 107.62
C SER A 714 96.73 24.69 108.47
N LYS A 715 97.51 23.76 107.92
CA LYS A 715 98.65 23.15 108.62
C LYS A 715 99.75 24.16 108.93
N GLU A 716 100.04 25.08 108.01
CA GLU A 716 101.12 26.04 108.18
C GLU A 716 100.73 27.22 109.07
N GLU A 717 99.45 27.60 109.12
CA GLU A 717 98.90 28.53 110.14
C GLU A 717 99.07 27.97 111.56
N GLU A 718 98.75 26.69 111.76
CA GLU A 718 98.88 26.03 113.07
C GLU A 718 100.34 26.01 113.54
N ASN A 719 101.27 25.68 112.64
CA ASN A 719 102.71 25.65 112.88
C ASN A 719 103.25 27.03 113.33
N LEU A 720 102.79 28.09 112.67
CA LEU A 720 103.12 29.49 112.99
C LEU A 720 102.64 29.92 114.39
N SER A 721 101.48 29.42 114.83
CA SER A 721 100.94 29.70 116.17
C SER A 721 101.80 29.09 117.30
N ARG A 722 102.30 27.87 117.09
CA ARG A 722 103.16 27.15 118.06
C ARG A 722 104.50 27.89 118.24
N LEU A 723 105.15 28.25 117.13
CA LEU A 723 106.40 29.02 117.12
C LEU A 723 106.30 30.37 117.84
N ARG A 724 105.22 31.14 117.59
CA ARG A 724 104.97 32.43 118.27
C ARG A 724 104.76 32.28 119.79
N THR A 725 104.17 31.17 120.22
CA THR A 725 103.87 30.93 121.64
C THR A 725 105.15 30.61 122.43
N SER A 726 106.05 29.78 121.89
CA SER A 726 107.34 29.48 122.52
C SER A 726 108.26 30.71 122.64
N TYR A 727 108.21 31.63 121.67
CA TYR A 727 108.99 32.87 121.72
C TYR A 727 108.61 33.78 122.90
N ARG A 728 107.31 33.83 123.28
CA ARG A 728 106.82 34.71 124.35
C ARG A 728 107.27 34.25 125.74
N GLN A 729 107.19 32.95 126.03
CA GLN A 729 107.47 32.39 127.36
C GLN A 729 108.93 32.54 127.82
N ILE A 730 109.88 32.67 126.89
CA ILE A 730 111.30 32.88 127.20
C ILE A 730 111.59 34.35 127.52
N TRP A 731 110.81 35.28 126.95
CA TRP A 731 111.02 36.72 127.10
C TRP A 731 110.61 37.23 128.49
N GLU A 732 109.50 36.75 129.03
CA GLU A 732 108.94 37.22 130.32
C GLU A 732 109.85 36.89 131.52
N ARG A 733 110.52 35.72 131.53
CA ARG A 733 111.49 35.35 132.59
C ARG A 733 112.72 36.25 132.67
N HIS A 734 112.98 37.09 131.67
CA HIS A 734 114.24 37.83 131.56
C HIS A 734 114.19 39.26 132.15
N GLN A 735 113.01 39.76 132.57
CA GLN A 735 112.86 41.08 133.19
C GLN A 735 113.04 41.09 134.72
N ASP A 736 112.63 40.05 135.45
CA ASP A 736 112.57 40.10 136.92
C ASP A 736 113.94 40.14 137.63
N GLU A 737 115.01 39.62 137.02
CA GLU A 737 116.35 39.60 137.65
C GLU A 737 117.15 40.92 137.52
N ARG A 738 116.63 41.98 136.88
CA ARG A 738 117.34 43.27 136.73
C ARG A 738 117.05 44.33 137.80
N GLN A 739 116.19 44.05 138.78
CA GLN A 739 115.65 45.10 139.67
C GLN A 739 116.42 45.34 140.98
N ILE A 740 117.50 44.60 141.28
CA ILE A 740 118.22 44.71 142.58
C ILE A 740 119.75 44.77 142.39
N GLN A 741 120.27 45.95 142.01
CA GLN A 741 121.62 46.44 142.39
C GLN A 741 121.89 47.85 141.82
N LEU A 742 121.18 48.88 142.32
CA LEU A 742 121.61 50.30 142.30
C LEU A 742 120.61 51.21 143.04
N GLU A 743 120.51 51.04 144.36
CA GLU A 743 120.00 52.08 145.26
C GLU A 743 121.02 52.35 146.37
N GLN A 744 121.04 53.60 146.87
CA GLN A 744 122.03 54.18 147.77
C GLN A 744 123.41 54.38 147.10
N PRO A 745 123.69 55.60 146.62
CA PRO A 745 123.69 56.76 147.51
C PRO A 745 122.41 57.61 147.55
N GLN A 746 122.09 58.11 148.75
CA GLN A 746 121.30 59.33 148.99
C GLN A 746 119.80 59.27 148.59
N HIS A 747 118.90 58.63 149.34
CA HIS A 747 118.56 58.91 150.74
C HIS A 747 118.73 60.38 151.24
N LYS A 748 118.88 61.36 150.34
CA LYS A 748 119.11 62.78 150.67
C LYS A 748 118.31 63.76 149.80
N LEU A 749 117.40 63.26 148.96
CA LEU A 749 116.40 64.07 148.23
C LEU A 749 114.95 63.84 148.69
N ALA A 750 114.72 62.90 149.63
CA ALA A 750 113.41 62.64 150.25
C ALA A 750 113.00 63.70 151.31
N GLN A 751 113.61 64.89 151.29
CA GLN A 751 113.35 65.97 152.27
C GLN A 751 113.29 67.37 151.62
N ARG A 752 113.13 67.49 150.29
CA ARG A 752 113.28 68.82 149.64
C ARG A 752 112.28 69.25 148.58
N LEU A 753 111.32 68.43 148.18
CA LEU A 753 110.31 68.83 147.17
C LEU A 753 108.86 68.46 147.52
N GLU A 754 108.59 68.18 148.79
CA GLU A 754 107.26 68.24 149.41
C GLU A 754 106.92 69.68 149.89
N ALA A 755 107.70 70.69 149.42
CA ALA A 755 107.71 72.06 149.95
C ALA A 755 107.78 73.17 148.89
N MET A 756 107.48 72.90 147.61
CA MET A 756 107.34 73.95 146.59
C MET A 756 106.10 73.77 145.71
N ALA A 757 105.14 74.70 145.90
CA ALA A 757 103.98 75.02 145.07
C ALA A 757 102.95 73.89 144.82
N SER A 758 101.81 73.77 145.50
CA SER A 758 101.15 74.62 146.52
C SER A 758 100.74 76.07 146.13
N THR A 759 100.52 76.37 144.84
CA THR A 759 99.98 77.69 144.41
C THR A 759 99.02 77.65 143.20
N HIS A 760 97.77 77.21 143.42
CA HIS A 760 96.58 77.56 142.62
C HIS A 760 96.69 77.28 141.08
N PRO A 761 95.78 77.75 140.19
CA PRO A 761 94.68 76.89 139.72
C PRO A 761 94.55 76.78 138.18
N ILE A 762 93.65 75.90 137.73
CA ILE A 762 92.91 75.94 136.43
C ILE A 762 93.70 76.33 135.16
N GLY A 763 93.90 75.36 134.26
CA GLY A 763 94.18 75.59 132.83
C GLY A 763 94.19 74.25 132.07
N VAL A 764 93.37 73.98 131.04
CA VAL A 764 93.26 74.68 129.74
C VAL A 764 94.63 74.68 129.03
N GLN A 765 94.84 74.03 127.88
CA GLN A 765 93.97 73.23 127.01
C GLN A 765 94.88 72.40 126.09
N LYS A 766 94.44 71.20 125.65
CA LYS A 766 94.88 70.47 124.44
C LYS A 766 96.38 70.08 124.30
N ILE A 767 96.57 68.84 123.82
CA ILE A 767 97.47 68.46 122.71
C ILE A 767 98.91 69.02 122.75
N PHE A 768 99.92 68.18 123.04
CA PHE A 768 101.15 68.15 122.23
C PHE A 768 101.88 66.79 122.33
N PHE A 769 102.22 66.25 121.14
CA PHE A 769 103.30 65.32 120.79
C PHE A 769 104.07 64.51 121.87
N GLY A 770 104.03 63.17 121.72
CA GLY A 770 105.06 62.47 120.95
C GLY A 770 106.29 61.87 121.66
N ILE A 771 106.65 60.65 121.22
CA ILE A 771 107.97 59.99 121.32
C ILE A 771 108.35 59.38 122.69
N GLY A 772 108.88 58.15 122.66
CA GLY A 772 109.34 57.40 123.84
C GLY A 772 109.75 55.93 123.56
N ILE A 773 110.35 55.63 122.38
CA ILE A 773 111.81 55.36 122.25
C ILE A 773 112.14 53.89 122.60
N PHE A 774 112.64 53.02 121.71
CA PHE A 774 113.53 53.18 120.54
C PHE A 774 114.81 53.98 120.80
N SER A 775 115.48 53.62 121.90
CA SER A 775 116.90 53.84 122.14
C SER A 775 117.55 52.46 122.35
N LEU A 776 118.88 52.40 122.32
CA LEU A 776 119.69 51.15 122.25
C LEU A 776 119.53 50.40 120.91
N LYS A 777 119.40 51.13 119.79
CA LYS A 777 120.54 51.36 118.84
C LYS A 777 121.54 52.47 119.24
N PHE A 778 121.41 52.96 120.46
CA PHE A 778 122.47 53.62 121.23
C PHE A 778 123.69 52.69 121.42
N GLN A 779 124.89 53.26 121.41
CA GLN A 779 126.07 52.72 122.12
C GLN A 779 126.61 51.30 121.78
N LEU A 780 126.79 50.97 120.49
CA LEU A 780 127.86 50.03 120.08
C LEU A 780 128.83 50.59 119.03
N VAL A 781 128.64 51.85 118.62
CA VAL A 781 129.59 52.62 117.79
C VAL A 781 130.35 53.68 118.60
N VAL A 782 129.81 54.12 119.75
CA VAL A 782 130.43 55.17 120.59
C VAL A 782 131.67 54.67 121.35
N THR A 783 131.79 53.37 121.59
CA THR A 783 132.95 52.75 122.27
C THR A 783 134.19 52.56 121.39
N ARG A 784 134.15 52.90 120.09
CA ARG A 784 135.33 52.86 119.20
C ARG A 784 135.94 54.22 118.84
N VAL A 785 135.33 55.35 119.21
CA VAL A 785 135.78 56.68 118.73
C VAL A 785 136.06 57.69 119.85
N LEU A 786 135.38 57.66 121.00
CA LEU A 786 135.69 58.63 122.07
C LEU A 786 137.07 58.41 122.74
N GLN A 787 137.68 57.22 122.62
CA GLN A 787 139.01 56.95 123.18
C GLN A 787 140.20 57.51 122.36
N ARG A 788 139.97 58.18 121.24
CA ARG A 788 141.08 58.75 120.43
C ARG A 788 141.21 60.26 120.44
N ILE A 789 140.30 60.99 121.10
CA ILE A 789 140.22 62.45 120.97
C ILE A 789 140.51 63.15 122.32
N PHE A 790 139.67 63.08 123.36
CA PHE A 790 140.01 63.52 124.73
C PHE A 790 139.21 62.74 125.81
N GLY A 791 139.71 62.43 127.02
CA GLY A 791 141.09 62.54 127.54
C GLY A 791 141.21 62.28 129.07
N PHE A 792 142.39 61.82 129.51
CA PHE A 792 142.91 61.72 130.92
C PHE A 792 142.29 60.73 131.96
N PRO A 793 143.02 60.43 133.07
CA PRO A 793 142.56 59.75 134.30
C PRO A 793 141.67 60.66 135.18
N LYS A 794 141.16 60.30 136.37
CA LYS A 794 141.62 59.35 137.41
C LYS A 794 140.51 58.42 137.96
N ASP A 795 140.87 57.14 138.07
CA ASP A 795 140.75 56.24 139.25
C ASP A 795 139.35 55.78 139.73
N VAL A 796 139.09 54.53 140.19
CA VAL A 796 139.92 53.30 140.40
C VAL A 796 139.02 52.04 140.64
N PHE A 797 139.46 50.85 140.16
CA PHE A 797 139.21 49.44 140.65
C PHE A 797 137.78 48.81 140.66
N GLN A 798 137.51 47.69 139.95
CA GLN A 798 137.62 46.23 140.30
C GLN A 798 136.27 45.66 140.86
N ASP A 799 135.85 44.37 140.83
CA ASP A 799 136.45 43.04 140.50
C ASP A 799 135.37 42.03 139.91
N LYS A 800 135.62 40.71 140.00
CA LYS A 800 134.82 39.48 139.67
C LYS A 800 133.28 39.52 139.92
N CYS A 801 132.42 38.65 139.34
CA CYS A 801 132.60 37.26 138.87
C CYS A 801 131.54 36.84 137.79
N SER A 802 131.73 35.75 137.03
CA SER A 802 130.84 35.35 135.92
C SER A 802 130.75 33.83 135.67
N THR A 803 129.54 33.30 135.33
CA THR A 803 129.41 32.06 134.51
C THR A 803 128.00 31.68 133.98
N ARG A 804 126.88 32.25 134.46
CA ARG A 804 125.53 31.71 134.16
C ARG A 804 124.85 32.19 132.85
N ILE A 805 125.33 33.27 132.23
CA ILE A 805 124.57 34.05 131.22
C ILE A 805 124.63 33.48 129.78
N LYS A 806 125.63 32.64 129.45
CA LYS A 806 125.95 32.29 128.04
C LYS A 806 124.97 31.35 127.30
N ASN A 807 124.03 30.70 127.98
CA ASN A 807 123.21 29.64 127.37
C ASN A 807 121.83 30.08 126.85
N GLN A 808 121.32 31.27 127.20
CA GLN A 808 119.95 31.68 126.83
C GLN A 808 119.86 32.45 125.49
N GLU A 809 120.91 33.17 125.07
CA GLU A 809 120.83 34.05 123.89
C GLU A 809 120.69 33.27 122.55
N ASN A 810 121.31 32.08 122.43
CA ASN A 810 121.25 31.28 121.19
C ASN A 810 119.85 30.72 120.87
N ALA A 811 119.00 30.51 121.88
CA ALA A 811 117.67 29.91 121.68
C ALA A 811 116.67 30.88 121.02
N VAL A 812 116.82 32.18 121.25
CA VAL A 812 115.89 33.22 120.79
C VAL A 812 116.07 33.53 119.29
N TYR A 813 117.29 33.38 118.76
CA TYR A 813 117.61 33.68 117.36
C TYR A 813 116.98 32.69 116.37
N SER A 814 117.03 31.39 116.65
CA SER A 814 116.51 30.33 115.76
C SER A 814 114.99 30.37 115.60
N LEU A 815 114.26 30.64 116.69
CA LEU A 815 112.79 30.77 116.69
C LEU A 815 112.30 31.91 115.78
N ARG A 816 113.05 33.03 115.73
CA ARG A 816 112.66 34.20 114.95
C ARG A 816 112.72 33.95 113.43
N GLN A 817 113.76 33.24 112.99
CA GLN A 817 113.97 32.88 111.58
C GLN A 817 112.93 31.85 111.07
N GLY A 818 112.44 30.96 111.95
CA GLY A 818 111.36 30.03 111.63
C GLY A 818 110.03 30.73 111.35
N ILE A 819 109.69 31.77 112.13
CA ILE A 819 108.42 32.50 112.00
C ILE A 819 108.34 33.27 110.66
N GLU A 820 109.43 33.91 110.21
CA GLU A 820 109.46 34.61 108.92
C GLU A 820 109.25 33.65 107.73
N LYS A 821 109.85 32.45 107.79
CA LYS A 821 109.79 31.49 106.69
C LYS A 821 108.38 30.91 106.48
N SER A 822 107.66 30.59 107.56
CA SER A 822 106.28 30.10 107.44
C SER A 822 105.30 31.19 107.02
N LEU A 823 105.55 32.47 107.35
CA LEU A 823 104.72 33.59 106.85
C LEU A 823 104.78 33.71 105.32
N SER A 824 105.98 33.71 104.73
CA SER A 824 106.12 33.83 103.26
C SER A 824 105.47 32.68 102.49
N ARG A 825 105.44 31.47 103.07
CA ARG A 825 104.84 30.30 102.45
C ARG A 825 103.31 30.36 102.45
N LEU A 826 102.74 30.96 103.49
CA LEU A 826 101.30 31.13 103.67
C LEU A 826 100.68 32.06 102.61
N ASP A 827 101.32 33.19 102.33
CA ASP A 827 100.88 34.11 101.27
C ASP A 827 100.90 33.41 99.90
N THR A 828 101.98 32.68 99.55
CA THR A 828 102.07 31.98 98.26
C THR A 828 101.02 30.89 98.05
N LEU A 829 100.54 30.23 99.11
CA LEU A 829 99.46 29.24 99.01
C LEU A 829 98.09 29.90 98.86
N ARG A 830 97.89 31.06 99.51
CA ARG A 830 96.63 31.81 99.48
C ARG A 830 96.36 32.42 98.10
N ASP A 831 97.40 32.87 97.40
CA ASP A 831 97.31 33.33 96.01
C ASP A 831 96.99 32.18 95.04
N GLN A 832 97.42 30.94 95.32
CA GLN A 832 97.07 29.78 94.50
C GLN A 832 95.61 29.34 94.69
N GLU A 833 95.04 29.50 95.89
CA GLU A 833 93.62 29.21 96.14
C GLU A 833 92.68 30.20 95.41
N THR A 834 93.01 31.50 95.42
CA THR A 834 92.18 32.54 94.78
C THR A 834 92.12 32.38 93.26
N VAL A 835 93.22 32.02 92.60
CA VAL A 835 93.24 31.70 91.17
C VAL A 835 92.37 30.48 90.84
N ALA A 836 92.42 29.41 91.66
CA ALA A 836 91.58 28.23 91.45
C ALA A 836 90.07 28.52 91.63
N LEU A 837 89.72 29.48 92.50
CA LEU A 837 88.36 29.94 92.73
C LEU A 837 87.75 30.74 91.56
N GLN A 838 88.58 31.43 90.77
CA GLN A 838 88.14 32.16 89.59
C GLN A 838 87.72 31.19 88.47
N VAL A 839 88.57 30.21 88.15
CA VAL A 839 88.36 29.24 87.06
C VAL A 839 87.10 28.40 87.24
N LEU A 840 86.77 28.01 88.48
CA LEU A 840 85.53 27.27 88.78
C LEU A 840 84.27 28.11 88.52
N ARG A 841 84.32 29.42 88.78
CA ARG A 841 83.19 30.33 88.58
C ARG A 841 82.91 30.56 87.09
N ASP A 842 83.95 30.60 86.27
CA ASP A 842 83.87 30.69 84.81
C ASP A 842 83.39 29.37 84.16
N GLN A 843 83.57 28.22 84.82
CA GLN A 843 83.00 26.94 84.37
C GLN A 843 81.50 26.80 84.66
N GLU A 844 81.02 27.30 85.80
CA GLU A 844 79.59 27.24 86.15
C GLU A 844 78.72 28.12 85.24
N THR A 845 79.22 29.31 84.86
CA THR A 845 78.53 30.19 83.90
C THR A 845 78.48 29.56 82.49
N ALA A 846 79.59 28.98 82.02
CA ALA A 846 79.64 28.27 80.74
C ALA A 846 78.65 27.08 80.69
N GLY A 847 78.50 26.32 81.78
CA GLY A 847 77.54 25.21 81.87
C GLY A 847 76.07 25.65 81.77
N PHE A 848 75.74 26.81 82.35
CA PHE A 848 74.40 27.41 82.24
C PHE A 848 74.11 27.94 80.83
N GLU A 849 75.09 28.57 80.18
CA GLU A 849 74.93 29.02 78.78
C GLU A 849 74.80 27.85 77.80
N TYR A 850 75.55 26.75 78.02
CA TYR A 850 75.44 25.53 77.22
C TYR A 850 74.06 24.86 77.33
N THR A 851 73.52 24.72 78.53
CA THR A 851 72.16 24.16 78.72
C THR A 851 71.07 25.06 78.14
N LYS A 852 71.23 26.40 78.23
CA LYS A 852 70.36 27.37 77.56
C LYS A 852 70.45 27.27 76.03
N ALA A 853 71.64 27.05 75.47
CA ALA A 853 71.85 26.84 74.04
C ALA A 853 71.18 25.56 73.54
N ILE A 854 71.33 24.43 74.26
CA ILE A 854 70.66 23.16 73.93
C ILE A 854 69.14 23.31 73.96
N ASN A 855 68.56 23.89 75.02
CA ASN A 855 67.11 24.03 75.11
C ASN A 855 66.53 24.91 73.98
N ASN A 856 67.23 26.00 73.62
CA ASN A 856 66.87 26.83 72.46
C ASN A 856 66.98 26.07 71.12
N TRP A 857 67.99 25.22 70.96
CA TRP A 857 68.13 24.35 69.78
C TRP A 857 67.01 23.31 69.70
N LEU A 858 66.68 22.66 70.83
CA LEU A 858 65.60 21.67 70.95
C LEU A 858 64.22 22.28 70.67
N GLU A 859 63.93 23.48 71.17
CA GLU A 859 62.72 24.21 70.81
C GLU A 859 62.64 24.53 69.31
N ARG A 860 63.74 25.02 68.71
CA ARG A 860 63.81 25.34 67.29
C ARG A 860 63.61 24.08 66.44
N HIS A 861 64.26 22.98 66.79
CA HIS A 861 64.12 21.69 66.11
C HIS A 861 62.68 21.16 66.21
N MET A 862 62.06 21.17 67.40
CA MET A 862 60.66 20.75 67.54
C MET A 862 59.68 21.67 66.80
N ARG A 863 59.91 22.98 66.75
CA ARG A 863 59.09 23.92 65.95
C ARG A 863 59.24 23.64 64.45
N ALA A 864 60.47 23.43 63.96
CA ALA A 864 60.74 23.11 62.56
C ALA A 864 60.13 21.75 62.15
N GLN A 865 60.23 20.74 63.01
CA GLN A 865 59.64 19.43 62.79
C GLN A 865 58.10 19.51 62.69
N ARG A 866 57.43 20.16 63.67
CA ARG A 866 55.97 20.37 63.63
C ARG A 866 55.52 21.18 62.42
N ALA A 867 56.32 22.14 61.97
CA ALA A 867 56.05 22.88 60.74
C ALA A 867 56.13 21.99 59.49
N CYS A 868 57.13 21.11 59.40
CA CYS A 868 57.25 20.11 58.33
C CYS A 868 56.07 19.13 58.35
N GLU A 869 55.70 18.58 59.52
CA GLU A 869 54.54 17.69 59.69
C GLU A 869 53.23 18.37 59.26
N THR A 870 53.03 19.64 59.63
CA THR A 870 51.85 20.44 59.23
C THR A 870 51.82 20.71 57.72
N LEU A 871 52.95 21.02 57.10
CA LEU A 871 53.07 21.18 55.65
C LEU A 871 52.83 19.86 54.90
N GLN A 872 53.34 18.75 55.44
CA GLN A 872 53.14 17.41 54.90
C GLN A 872 51.66 17.01 54.93
N GLN A 873 50.95 17.25 56.03
CA GLN A 873 49.50 17.06 56.12
C GLN A 873 48.74 17.91 55.09
N LYS A 874 49.10 19.19 54.93
CA LYS A 874 48.51 20.07 53.90
C LYS A 874 48.74 19.54 52.48
N VAL A 875 49.94 19.05 52.17
CA VAL A 875 50.24 18.43 50.87
C VAL A 875 49.42 17.16 50.66
N THR A 876 49.26 16.30 51.67
CA THR A 876 48.42 15.09 51.53
C THR A 876 46.94 15.40 51.32
N ILE A 877 46.39 16.40 52.02
CA ILE A 877 44.98 16.82 51.86
C ILE A 877 44.77 17.36 50.45
N LYS A 878 45.60 18.32 50.00
CA LYS A 878 45.46 18.90 48.65
C LYS A 878 45.70 17.89 47.52
N LYS A 879 46.58 16.89 47.73
CA LYS A 879 46.76 15.77 46.79
C LYS A 879 45.51 14.90 46.70
N HIS A 880 44.85 14.63 47.83
CA HIS A 880 43.60 13.87 47.85
C HIS A 880 42.47 14.66 47.16
N GLU A 881 42.31 15.95 47.47
CA GLU A 881 41.36 16.83 46.79
C GLU A 881 41.58 16.87 45.26
N ALA A 882 42.83 17.06 44.81
CA ALA A 882 43.17 17.05 43.38
C ALA A 882 42.85 15.70 42.72
N ALA A 883 43.10 14.58 43.39
CA ALA A 883 42.74 13.24 42.89
C ALA A 883 41.22 13.05 42.77
N THR A 884 40.44 13.51 43.75
CA THR A 884 38.97 13.47 43.70
C THR A 884 38.42 14.31 42.55
N PHE A 885 38.92 15.54 42.34
CA PHE A 885 38.52 16.37 41.21
C PHE A 885 38.94 15.79 39.85
N LYS A 886 40.08 15.10 39.79
CA LYS A 886 40.50 14.35 38.60
C LYS A 886 39.53 13.21 38.29
N GLN A 887 39.18 12.38 39.28
CA GLN A 887 38.23 11.28 39.10
C GLN A 887 36.86 11.79 38.64
N LEU A 888 36.33 12.83 39.29
CA LEU A 888 35.06 13.47 38.87
C LEU A 888 35.12 14.00 37.42
N ALA A 889 36.27 14.50 36.97
CA ALA A 889 36.45 14.93 35.58
C ALA A 889 36.58 13.76 34.58
N GLU A 890 37.08 12.59 35.01
CA GLU A 890 37.15 11.36 34.20
C GLU A 890 35.77 10.68 34.10
N ASP A 891 35.00 10.65 35.19
CA ASP A 891 33.61 10.18 35.23
C ASP A 891 32.72 11.05 34.33
N GLU A 892 32.81 12.38 34.46
CA GLU A 892 32.05 13.34 33.64
C GLU A 892 32.42 13.25 32.15
N GLN A 893 33.72 13.07 31.85
CA GLN A 893 34.18 12.86 30.48
C GLN A 893 33.62 11.56 29.87
N SER A 894 33.50 10.51 30.67
CA SER A 894 32.94 9.21 30.24
C SER A 894 31.44 9.31 30.00
N SER A 895 30.71 9.99 30.89
CA SER A 895 29.29 10.33 30.75
C SER A 895 29.01 11.11 29.45
N LEU A 896 29.83 12.14 29.17
CA LEU A 896 29.75 12.92 27.92
C LEU A 896 29.99 12.09 26.66
N VAL A 897 30.88 11.10 26.68
CA VAL A 897 31.10 10.20 25.54
C VAL A 897 29.86 9.32 25.29
N ALA A 898 29.25 8.79 26.36
CA ALA A 898 28.00 8.03 26.25
C ALA A 898 26.87 8.90 25.67
N MET A 899 26.62 10.09 26.23
CA MET A 899 25.59 11.02 25.74
C MET A 899 25.81 11.45 24.28
N ARG A 900 27.06 11.71 23.86
CA ARG A 900 27.37 12.00 22.45
C ARG A 900 27.08 10.82 21.52
N SER A 901 27.26 9.58 21.98
CA SER A 901 26.89 8.39 21.21
C SER A 901 25.37 8.25 21.06
N GLU A 902 24.61 8.54 22.11
CA GLU A 902 23.14 8.55 22.10
C GLU A 902 22.58 9.67 21.21
N LEU A 903 23.17 10.88 21.25
CA LEU A 903 22.82 11.98 20.34
C LEU A 903 23.05 11.59 18.87
N LYS A 904 24.11 10.84 18.57
CA LYS A 904 24.35 10.31 17.22
C LYS A 904 23.27 9.29 16.81
N VAL A 905 22.84 8.41 17.72
CA VAL A 905 21.72 7.48 17.47
C VAL A 905 20.41 8.25 17.19
N LEU A 906 20.11 9.28 17.98
CA LEU A 906 18.94 10.14 17.75
C LEU A 906 19.02 10.90 16.42
N ASN A 907 20.21 11.37 16.01
CA ASN A 907 20.41 12.01 14.70
C ASN A 907 20.15 11.03 13.54
N ASN A 908 20.75 9.83 13.58
CA ASN A 908 20.53 8.80 12.58
C ASN A 908 19.04 8.44 12.44
N LYS A 909 18.33 8.32 13.58
CA LYS A 909 16.88 8.07 13.62
C LYS A 909 16.05 9.22 13.04
N LEU A 910 16.54 10.46 13.12
CA LEU A 910 15.90 11.64 12.55
C LEU A 910 16.12 11.72 11.03
N GLU A 911 17.29 11.30 10.54
CA GLU A 911 17.58 11.10 9.12
C GLU A 911 16.76 9.93 8.52
N GLU A 912 16.61 8.82 9.25
CA GLU A 912 15.73 7.69 8.90
C GLU A 912 14.26 8.13 8.79
N LEU A 913 13.73 8.84 9.80
CA LEU A 913 12.37 9.38 9.74
C LEU A 913 12.17 10.41 8.61
N ALA A 914 13.20 11.20 8.27
CA ALA A 914 13.16 12.09 7.12
C ALA A 914 13.10 11.30 5.80
N SER A 915 13.92 10.24 5.69
CA SER A 915 13.92 9.30 4.56
C SER A 915 12.55 8.67 4.32
N ASP A 916 11.93 8.15 5.39
CA ASP A 916 10.60 7.55 5.33
C ASP A 916 9.54 8.58 4.94
N ARG A 917 9.61 9.80 5.49
CA ARG A 917 8.70 10.90 5.16
C ARG A 917 8.66 11.18 3.65
N GLU A 918 9.77 11.04 2.93
CA GLU A 918 9.80 11.25 1.48
C GLU A 918 8.98 10.18 0.72
N LEU A 919 9.00 8.91 1.13
CA LEU A 919 8.17 7.85 0.54
C LEU A 919 6.67 8.17 0.65
N PHE A 920 6.21 8.57 1.83
CA PHE A 920 4.80 8.92 2.04
C PHE A 920 4.43 10.24 1.35
N ASN A 921 5.36 11.19 1.27
CA ASN A 921 5.15 12.48 0.59
C ASN A 921 5.04 12.30 -0.94
N PHE A 922 5.80 11.38 -1.53
CA PHE A 922 5.59 10.95 -2.91
C PHE A 922 4.14 10.47 -3.13
N TRP A 923 3.64 9.59 -2.27
CA TRP A 923 2.26 9.07 -2.40
C TRP A 923 1.18 10.15 -2.17
N VAL A 924 1.40 11.11 -1.26
CA VAL A 924 0.51 12.29 -1.11
C VAL A 924 0.40 13.09 -2.41
N LEU A 925 1.51 13.29 -3.12
CA LEU A 925 1.54 14.00 -4.41
C LEU A 925 0.95 13.15 -5.54
N ALA A 926 1.27 11.86 -5.59
CA ALA A 926 0.79 10.92 -6.60
C ALA A 926 -0.75 10.73 -6.55
N LEU A 927 -1.33 10.74 -5.35
CA LEU A 927 -2.77 10.55 -5.11
C LEU A 927 -3.59 11.86 -5.10
N ALA A 928 -2.99 13.00 -5.47
CA ALA A 928 -3.68 14.29 -5.48
C ALA A 928 -4.74 14.37 -6.60
N LYS A 929 -5.91 14.98 -6.31
CA LYS A 929 -6.98 15.20 -7.31
C LYS A 929 -6.63 16.21 -8.42
N ARG A 930 -5.59 17.03 -8.23
CA ARG A 930 -5.09 18.00 -9.21
C ARG A 930 -3.59 18.19 -9.03
N THR A 931 -2.83 18.12 -10.11
CA THR A 931 -1.51 18.75 -10.19
C THR A 931 -1.64 20.25 -9.89
N ARG A 932 -1.13 20.71 -8.74
CA ARG A 932 -0.78 22.12 -8.61
C ARG A 932 0.41 22.36 -9.54
N GLN A 933 0.27 23.24 -10.54
CA GLN A 933 1.44 23.79 -11.21
C GLN A 933 2.32 24.42 -10.13
N ALA A 934 3.46 23.79 -9.85
CA ALA A 934 4.27 24.09 -8.69
C ALA A 934 5.06 25.37 -8.93
N SER A 935 4.49 26.51 -8.53
CA SER A 935 5.29 27.71 -8.29
C SER A 935 6.22 27.44 -7.10
N SER A 936 7.48 27.10 -7.42
CA SER A 936 8.67 27.01 -6.56
C SER A 936 8.80 25.85 -5.54
N SER A 937 10.03 25.33 -5.50
CA SER A 937 10.73 24.68 -4.37
C SER A 937 10.18 23.37 -3.76
N SER A 938 10.27 22.27 -4.50
CA SER A 938 10.44 20.92 -3.94
C SER A 938 11.48 20.15 -4.77
N PRO A 939 12.56 19.60 -4.18
CA PRO A 939 13.69 19.03 -4.94
C PRO A 939 13.49 17.58 -5.42
N ALA A 940 12.39 16.91 -5.04
CA ALA A 940 12.20 15.47 -5.23
C ALA A 940 11.79 15.03 -6.65
N LEU A 941 11.32 15.93 -7.52
CA LEU A 941 11.03 15.65 -8.92
C LEU A 941 11.88 16.55 -9.83
N LYS A 942 12.72 15.95 -10.67
CA LYS A 942 13.37 16.67 -11.78
C LYS A 942 12.38 16.89 -12.91
N THR A 943 12.55 18.00 -13.61
CA THR A 943 11.56 18.56 -14.56
C THR A 943 11.36 17.72 -15.82
N LYS A 944 10.26 16.97 -15.85
CA LYS A 944 9.46 16.64 -17.03
C LYS A 944 7.98 16.56 -16.60
N GLU A 945 7.07 16.66 -17.55
CA GLU A 945 5.61 16.66 -17.31
C GLU A 945 5.08 15.27 -16.94
N THR A 946 5.52 14.71 -15.81
CA THR A 946 5.02 13.43 -15.31
C THR A 946 3.67 13.62 -14.62
N SER A 947 2.62 13.08 -15.23
CA SER A 947 1.28 12.95 -14.63
C SER A 947 1.34 12.22 -13.29
N ASN A 948 0.50 12.62 -12.33
CA ASN A 948 0.41 11.91 -11.06
C ASN A 948 -0.28 10.53 -11.23
N PHE A 949 -0.24 9.66 -10.21
CA PHE A 949 -0.80 8.30 -10.30
C PHE A 949 -2.29 8.28 -10.67
N ARG A 950 -3.07 9.25 -10.16
CA ARG A 950 -4.48 9.40 -10.52
C ARG A 950 -4.65 9.74 -12.00
N GLU A 951 -3.85 10.67 -12.51
CA GLU A 951 -3.80 11.06 -13.92
C GLU A 951 -3.27 9.92 -14.82
N HIS A 952 -2.35 9.09 -14.35
CA HIS A 952 -1.85 7.90 -15.05
C HIS A 952 -2.97 6.86 -15.24
N ILE A 953 -3.67 6.48 -14.16
CA ILE A 953 -4.82 5.56 -14.27
C ILE A 953 -5.92 6.18 -15.15
N LEU A 954 -6.19 7.49 -15.01
CA LEU A 954 -7.13 8.19 -15.89
C LEU A 954 -6.72 8.12 -17.36
N ALA A 955 -5.44 8.27 -17.70
CA ALA A 955 -4.94 8.18 -19.08
C ALA A 955 -5.06 6.77 -19.66
N ASN A 956 -4.66 5.73 -18.91
CA ASN A 956 -4.84 4.32 -19.29
C ASN A 956 -6.33 4.01 -19.54
N SER A 957 -7.20 4.55 -18.68
CA SER A 957 -8.65 4.38 -18.76
C SER A 957 -9.29 5.20 -19.88
N LEU A 958 -8.75 6.38 -20.20
CA LEU A 958 -9.19 7.23 -21.31
C LEU A 958 -8.86 6.58 -22.65
N SER A 959 -7.73 5.88 -22.77
CA SER A 959 -7.42 5.08 -23.97
C SER A 959 -8.50 4.02 -24.18
N GLN A 960 -8.77 3.20 -23.14
CA GLN A 960 -9.81 2.16 -23.19
C GLN A 960 -11.20 2.77 -23.49
N LEU A 961 -11.53 3.92 -22.88
CA LEU A 961 -12.79 4.62 -23.13
C LEU A 961 -12.89 5.07 -24.60
N ASN A 962 -11.83 5.68 -25.14
CA ASN A 962 -11.79 6.09 -26.55
C ASN A 962 -11.94 4.89 -27.50
N ASP A 963 -11.26 3.77 -27.23
CA ASP A 963 -11.39 2.54 -28.03
C ASP A 963 -12.83 1.99 -28.03
N LEU A 964 -13.52 2.03 -26.88
CA LEU A 964 -14.93 1.63 -26.77
C LEU A 964 -15.87 2.63 -27.46
N ILE A 965 -15.61 3.94 -27.36
CA ILE A 965 -16.36 4.99 -28.07
C ILE A 965 -16.25 4.76 -29.58
N ILE A 966 -15.05 4.46 -30.09
CA ILE A 966 -14.78 4.18 -31.50
C ILE A 966 -15.54 2.93 -31.98
N GLN A 967 -15.59 1.87 -31.17
CA GLN A 967 -16.38 0.66 -31.46
C GLN A 967 -17.88 0.96 -31.53
N ALA A 968 -18.41 1.71 -30.56
CA ALA A 968 -19.81 2.13 -30.55
C ALA A 968 -20.13 3.03 -31.76
N PHE A 969 -19.23 3.95 -32.13
CA PHE A 969 -19.38 4.77 -33.33
C PHE A 969 -19.44 3.95 -34.62
N ALA A 970 -18.61 2.93 -34.76
CA ALA A 970 -18.58 2.10 -35.96
C ALA A 970 -19.97 1.51 -36.24
N VAL A 971 -20.59 0.88 -35.23
CA VAL A 971 -21.93 0.28 -35.34
C VAL A 971 -23.02 1.34 -35.52
N LEU A 972 -22.93 2.47 -34.81
CA LEU A 972 -23.90 3.56 -34.89
C LEU A 972 -23.86 4.33 -36.23
N TYR A 973 -22.87 4.11 -37.10
CA TYR A 973 -22.74 4.77 -38.40
C TYR A 973 -22.70 3.82 -39.61
N ASP A 974 -22.63 2.50 -39.41
CA ASP A 974 -22.37 1.47 -40.45
C ASP A 974 -23.37 1.44 -41.63
N ASP A 975 -24.58 1.95 -41.40
CA ASP A 975 -25.79 1.68 -42.19
C ASP A 975 -26.46 2.95 -42.74
N THR A 976 -25.80 4.11 -42.64
CA THR A 976 -26.35 5.35 -43.21
C THR A 976 -25.87 5.61 -44.62
N ARG A 977 -26.81 6.08 -45.45
CA ARG A 977 -26.56 6.74 -46.74
C ARG A 977 -25.74 8.04 -46.59
N HIS A 978 -25.43 8.43 -45.35
CA HIS A 978 -24.52 9.50 -44.95
C HIS A 978 -23.07 9.03 -44.72
N ALA A 979 -22.72 7.79 -45.07
CA ALA A 979 -21.34 7.28 -45.02
C ALA A 979 -20.31 8.17 -45.76
N SER A 980 -20.74 8.97 -46.74
CA SER A 980 -19.90 10.00 -47.41
C SER A 980 -19.51 11.18 -46.51
N MET A 981 -20.35 11.54 -45.53
CA MET A 981 -20.15 12.66 -44.62
C MET A 981 -19.55 12.18 -43.28
N ALA A 982 -19.97 11.00 -42.80
CA ALA A 982 -19.29 10.28 -41.73
C ALA A 982 -17.85 9.91 -42.13
N LYS A 983 -17.58 9.65 -43.43
CA LYS A 983 -16.22 9.47 -43.97
C LYS A 983 -15.26 10.59 -43.59
N GLY A 984 -15.70 11.85 -43.52
CA GLY A 984 -14.83 12.96 -43.12
C GLY A 984 -14.41 12.90 -41.64
N MET A 985 -15.34 12.54 -40.75
CA MET A 985 -15.07 12.40 -39.31
C MET A 985 -14.29 11.13 -39.00
N LEU A 986 -14.69 10.00 -39.59
CA LEU A 986 -13.99 8.73 -39.42
C LEU A 986 -12.59 8.77 -40.06
N ARG A 987 -12.41 9.37 -41.26
CA ARG A 987 -11.06 9.67 -41.78
C ARG A 987 -10.30 10.63 -40.87
N SER A 988 -10.91 11.69 -40.36
CA SER A 988 -10.23 12.58 -39.39
C SER A 988 -9.75 11.84 -38.12
N LEU A 989 -10.40 10.74 -37.74
CA LEU A 989 -10.04 9.91 -36.58
C LEU A 989 -9.08 8.76 -36.92
N PHE A 990 -9.06 8.29 -38.18
CA PHE A 990 -8.31 7.10 -38.63
C PHE A 990 -7.20 7.36 -39.67
N ASP A 991 -7.20 8.48 -40.39
CA ASP A 991 -6.16 8.87 -41.36
C ASP A 991 -4.96 9.49 -40.60
N SER A 992 -4.11 8.63 -40.05
CA SER A 992 -2.70 8.96 -39.80
C SER A 992 -1.83 8.32 -40.90
N GLU A 993 -1.61 9.06 -42.00
CA GLU A 993 -0.66 8.67 -43.07
C GLU A 993 0.83 8.71 -42.62
N SER A 994 1.09 8.80 -41.31
CA SER A 994 2.42 8.70 -40.71
C SER A 994 2.50 7.53 -39.72
N SER A 995 3.46 6.65 -39.97
CA SER A 995 3.58 5.30 -39.40
C SER A 995 4.04 5.21 -37.93
N SER A 996 3.62 6.14 -37.06
CA SER A 996 4.08 6.15 -35.65
C SER A 996 3.20 6.90 -34.63
N MET A 997 1.92 7.19 -34.91
CA MET A 997 1.03 7.86 -33.94
C MET A 997 -0.27 7.08 -33.67
N PRO A 998 -0.81 7.11 -32.43
CA PRO A 998 -2.09 6.47 -32.09
C PRO A 998 -3.27 7.07 -32.87
N LEU A 999 -4.42 6.37 -32.85
CA LEU A 999 -5.70 6.92 -33.32
C LEU A 999 -5.97 8.28 -32.64
N ARG A 1000 -6.59 9.23 -33.35
CA ARG A 1000 -7.04 10.46 -32.69
C ARG A 1000 -8.12 10.11 -31.68
N SER A 1001 -7.87 10.50 -30.43
CA SER A 1001 -8.80 10.34 -29.31
C SER A 1001 -10.07 11.17 -29.53
N VAL A 1002 -11.25 10.58 -29.30
CA VAL A 1002 -12.52 11.30 -29.34
C VAL A 1002 -12.63 12.28 -28.17
N LEU A 1003 -12.22 11.84 -26.98
CA LEU A 1003 -12.02 12.65 -25.80
C LEU A 1003 -10.52 12.91 -25.62
N ASP A 1004 -10.13 14.18 -25.60
CA ASP A 1004 -8.77 14.58 -25.28
C ASP A 1004 -8.43 14.33 -23.78
N PRO A 1005 -7.15 14.49 -23.36
CA PRO A 1005 -6.78 14.35 -21.95
C PRO A 1005 -7.50 15.32 -21.00
N THR A 1006 -8.13 16.38 -21.52
CA THR A 1006 -8.95 17.35 -20.77
C THR A 1006 -10.42 16.93 -20.61
N LEU A 1007 -10.78 15.75 -21.15
CA LEU A 1007 -12.16 15.23 -21.27
C LEU A 1007 -13.07 16.13 -22.12
N ALA A 1008 -12.50 16.91 -23.03
CA ALA A 1008 -13.25 17.61 -24.06
C ALA A 1008 -13.35 16.76 -25.33
N VAL A 1009 -14.47 16.90 -26.05
CA VAL A 1009 -14.58 16.34 -27.40
C VAL A 1009 -13.58 17.06 -28.28
N ASP A 1010 -12.72 16.30 -28.96
CA ASP A 1010 -11.70 16.86 -29.84
C ASP A 1010 -12.33 17.86 -30.83
N SER A 1011 -11.73 19.04 -30.95
CA SER A 1011 -12.20 20.13 -31.80
C SER A 1011 -12.44 19.73 -33.26
N SER A 1012 -11.74 18.70 -33.76
CA SER A 1012 -11.89 18.12 -35.10
C SER A 1012 -13.25 17.44 -35.34
N ILE A 1013 -13.91 16.96 -34.29
CA ILE A 1013 -15.26 16.36 -34.38
C ILE A 1013 -16.32 17.45 -34.60
N ALA A 1014 -16.04 18.67 -34.11
CA ALA A 1014 -16.86 19.86 -34.26
C ALA A 1014 -18.33 19.67 -33.81
N TYR A 1015 -18.54 19.02 -32.66
CA TYR A 1015 -19.86 18.63 -32.11
C TYR A 1015 -20.95 19.71 -32.26
N ASN A 1016 -20.65 20.97 -31.90
CA ASN A 1016 -21.60 22.09 -31.97
C ASN A 1016 -22.05 22.46 -33.41
N LYS A 1017 -21.37 21.98 -34.45
CA LYS A 1017 -21.70 22.21 -35.87
C LYS A 1017 -22.49 21.04 -36.49
N ARG A 1018 -22.84 20.01 -35.72
CA ARG A 1018 -23.53 18.79 -36.16
C ARG A 1018 -25.04 18.86 -36.01
N SER A 1019 -25.76 18.11 -36.84
CA SER A 1019 -27.21 17.95 -36.75
C SER A 1019 -27.64 17.33 -35.42
N SER A 1020 -28.93 17.45 -35.06
CA SER A 1020 -29.46 16.88 -33.80
C SER A 1020 -29.22 15.37 -33.71
N GLY A 1021 -29.48 14.64 -34.81
CA GLY A 1021 -29.29 13.19 -34.87
C GLY A 1021 -27.83 12.75 -34.81
N GLU A 1022 -26.91 13.47 -35.46
CA GLU A 1022 -25.47 13.19 -35.34
C GLU A 1022 -24.97 13.42 -33.90
N ARG A 1023 -25.37 14.53 -33.27
CA ARG A 1023 -25.03 14.76 -31.85
C ARG A 1023 -25.59 13.66 -30.95
N LYS A 1024 -26.84 13.25 -31.16
CA LYS A 1024 -27.44 12.15 -30.41
C LYS A 1024 -26.67 10.83 -30.57
N ARG A 1025 -26.15 10.51 -31.77
CA ARG A 1025 -25.28 9.34 -31.98
C ARG A 1025 -23.93 9.46 -31.26
N ILE A 1026 -23.34 10.65 -31.17
CA ILE A 1026 -22.13 10.93 -30.39
C ILE A 1026 -22.40 10.72 -28.90
N ASP A 1027 -23.49 11.29 -28.38
CA ASP A 1027 -23.91 11.14 -26.98
C ASP A 1027 -24.13 9.65 -26.63
N LEU A 1028 -24.69 8.88 -27.57
CA LEU A 1028 -24.95 7.45 -27.42
C LEU A 1028 -23.68 6.60 -27.44
N ALA A 1029 -22.77 6.84 -28.38
CA ALA A 1029 -21.48 6.13 -28.43
C ALA A 1029 -20.71 6.32 -27.12
N LEU A 1030 -20.70 7.55 -26.61
CA LEU A 1030 -20.08 7.91 -25.35
C LEU A 1030 -20.76 7.26 -24.14
N PHE A 1031 -22.10 7.29 -24.06
CA PHE A 1031 -22.81 6.61 -23.00
C PHE A 1031 -22.55 5.09 -23.00
N PHE A 1032 -22.61 4.43 -24.15
CA PHE A 1032 -22.39 2.98 -24.22
C PHE A 1032 -20.98 2.58 -23.80
N ALA A 1033 -19.97 3.37 -24.19
CA ALA A 1033 -18.60 3.17 -23.75
C ALA A 1033 -18.42 3.40 -22.24
N LEU A 1034 -19.04 4.45 -21.67
CA LEU A 1034 -19.03 4.71 -20.22
C LEU A 1034 -19.77 3.61 -19.44
N LEU A 1035 -20.94 3.16 -19.91
CA LEU A 1035 -21.71 2.04 -19.34
C LEU A 1035 -20.87 0.76 -19.29
N GLN A 1036 -20.19 0.41 -20.39
CA GLN A 1036 -19.35 -0.79 -20.46
C GLN A 1036 -18.15 -0.69 -19.52
N LEU A 1037 -17.44 0.44 -19.55
CA LEU A 1037 -16.24 0.64 -18.73
C LEU A 1037 -16.57 0.76 -17.24
N ALA A 1038 -17.69 1.39 -16.89
CA ALA A 1038 -18.18 1.46 -15.51
C ALA A 1038 -18.61 0.09 -14.98
N ARG A 1039 -19.34 -0.72 -15.77
CA ARG A 1039 -19.71 -2.09 -15.36
C ARG A 1039 -18.52 -3.00 -15.14
N ALA A 1040 -17.45 -2.86 -15.92
CA ALA A 1040 -16.23 -3.65 -15.73
C ALA A 1040 -15.50 -3.34 -14.42
N ARG A 1041 -15.72 -2.14 -13.84
CA ARG A 1041 -14.93 -1.58 -12.73
C ARG A 1041 -15.73 -1.32 -11.45
N SER A 1042 -17.05 -1.21 -11.55
CA SER A 1042 -17.95 -0.95 -10.43
C SER A 1042 -18.18 -2.20 -9.59
N ALA A 1043 -18.32 -2.01 -8.28
CA ALA A 1043 -18.85 -3.03 -7.37
C ALA A 1043 -20.33 -3.35 -7.70
N HIS A 1044 -21.09 -2.40 -8.26
CA HIS A 1044 -22.46 -2.63 -8.68
C HIS A 1044 -22.53 -3.23 -10.10
N ARG A 1045 -22.82 -4.53 -10.17
CA ARG A 1045 -22.98 -5.27 -11.43
C ARG A 1045 -24.46 -5.37 -11.79
N ALA A 1046 -25.06 -4.26 -12.20
CA ALA A 1046 -26.39 -4.26 -12.79
C ALA A 1046 -26.43 -5.19 -14.00
N GLN A 1047 -27.39 -6.11 -14.05
CA GLN A 1047 -27.63 -6.97 -15.22
C GLN A 1047 -28.69 -6.38 -16.16
N PHE A 1048 -29.21 -5.19 -15.85
CA PHE A 1048 -30.24 -4.50 -16.63
C PHE A 1048 -29.82 -3.08 -17.00
N VAL A 1049 -30.29 -2.57 -18.14
CA VAL A 1049 -30.12 -1.17 -18.59
C VAL A 1049 -31.49 -0.57 -18.86
N LEU A 1050 -31.73 0.65 -18.40
CA LEU A 1050 -33.00 1.37 -18.59
C LEU A 1050 -32.77 2.55 -19.54
N ILE A 1051 -33.54 2.64 -20.62
CA ILE A 1051 -33.36 3.63 -21.69
C ILE A 1051 -34.69 4.39 -21.87
N ASP A 1052 -34.71 5.70 -21.66
CA ASP A 1052 -35.93 6.53 -21.63
C ASP A 1052 -35.93 7.58 -22.76
N GLU A 1053 -36.79 7.38 -23.76
CA GLU A 1053 -37.11 8.34 -24.85
C GLU A 1053 -35.88 8.81 -25.65
N VAL A 1054 -34.98 7.87 -25.92
CA VAL A 1054 -33.66 8.15 -26.53
C VAL A 1054 -33.69 8.24 -28.06
N PHE A 1055 -34.72 7.68 -28.69
CA PHE A 1055 -34.80 7.56 -30.16
C PHE A 1055 -35.36 8.79 -30.87
N ASP A 1056 -35.98 9.73 -30.16
CA ASP A 1056 -36.87 10.75 -30.75
C ASP A 1056 -36.13 11.80 -31.61
N ASN A 1057 -34.79 11.83 -31.54
CA ASN A 1057 -33.92 12.66 -32.38
C ASN A 1057 -33.12 11.85 -33.45
N LEU A 1058 -33.35 10.54 -33.56
CA LEU A 1058 -32.68 9.67 -34.53
C LEU A 1058 -33.58 9.39 -35.74
N ASP A 1059 -32.97 9.40 -36.91
CA ASP A 1059 -33.52 8.85 -38.15
C ASP A 1059 -33.66 7.33 -38.08
N GLN A 1060 -34.48 6.73 -38.96
CA GLN A 1060 -34.75 5.28 -38.99
C GLN A 1060 -33.47 4.42 -38.99
N ALA A 1061 -32.44 4.80 -39.77
CA ALA A 1061 -31.17 4.09 -39.81
C ALA A 1061 -30.38 4.22 -38.49
N GLY A 1062 -30.45 5.38 -37.81
CA GLY A 1062 -29.89 5.57 -36.47
C GLY A 1062 -30.62 4.75 -35.41
N GLN A 1063 -31.95 4.67 -35.47
CA GLN A 1063 -32.76 3.85 -34.57
C GLN A 1063 -32.45 2.35 -34.75
N ALA A 1064 -32.38 1.86 -35.98
CA ALA A 1064 -31.99 0.49 -36.29
C ALA A 1064 -30.57 0.15 -35.79
N ALA A 1065 -29.61 1.07 -35.97
CA ALA A 1065 -28.24 0.88 -35.50
C ALA A 1065 -28.14 0.79 -33.97
N VAL A 1066 -28.88 1.64 -33.24
CA VAL A 1066 -28.97 1.55 -31.76
C VAL A 1066 -29.63 0.24 -31.32
N VAL A 1067 -30.69 -0.21 -32.00
CA VAL A 1067 -31.34 -1.50 -31.69
C VAL A 1067 -30.41 -2.68 -31.91
N ARG A 1068 -29.63 -2.71 -33.00
CA ARG A 1068 -28.59 -3.73 -33.21
C ARG A 1068 -27.52 -3.70 -32.11
N TRP A 1069 -27.05 -2.51 -31.71
CA TRP A 1069 -26.09 -2.36 -30.63
C TRP A 1069 -26.65 -2.84 -29.28
N CYS A 1070 -27.90 -2.50 -28.96
CA CYS A 1070 -28.58 -3.03 -27.78
C CYS A 1070 -28.73 -4.56 -27.84
N GLY A 1071 -29.07 -5.15 -29.00
CA GLY A 1071 -29.08 -6.61 -29.17
C GLY A 1071 -27.73 -7.26 -28.89
N PHE A 1072 -26.63 -6.67 -29.37
CA PHE A 1072 -25.27 -7.10 -29.04
C PHE A 1072 -24.95 -6.96 -27.54
N MET A 1073 -25.24 -5.81 -26.94
CA MET A 1073 -25.05 -5.59 -25.51
C MET A 1073 -25.90 -6.54 -24.67
N SER A 1074 -27.08 -6.96 -25.14
CA SER A 1074 -27.93 -7.87 -24.37
C SER A 1074 -27.39 -9.31 -24.29
N GLN A 1075 -26.52 -9.68 -25.22
CA GLN A 1075 -25.83 -10.98 -25.23
C GLN A 1075 -24.49 -10.94 -24.47
N ALA A 1076 -23.78 -9.80 -24.52
CA ALA A 1076 -22.40 -9.70 -24.01
C ALA A 1076 -22.25 -8.93 -22.68
N VAL A 1077 -23.19 -8.05 -22.31
CA VAL A 1077 -22.99 -7.06 -21.24
C VAL A 1077 -24.16 -7.01 -20.24
N ALA A 1078 -25.41 -7.10 -20.68
CA ALA A 1078 -26.60 -6.91 -19.84
C ALA A 1078 -27.71 -7.93 -20.15
N GLY A 1079 -28.07 -8.80 -19.21
CA GLY A 1079 -29.20 -9.74 -19.38
C GLY A 1079 -30.53 -9.08 -19.81
N TRP A 1080 -30.81 -7.83 -19.44
CA TRP A 1080 -32.03 -7.12 -19.84
C TRP A 1080 -31.74 -5.67 -20.31
N ILE A 1081 -32.38 -5.24 -21.40
CA ILE A 1081 -32.35 -3.83 -21.84
C ILE A 1081 -33.81 -3.39 -22.05
N ILE A 1082 -34.30 -2.50 -21.18
CA ILE A 1082 -35.67 -1.99 -21.24
C ILE A 1082 -35.63 -0.59 -21.87
N VAL A 1083 -36.36 -0.40 -22.96
CA VAL A 1083 -36.35 0.85 -23.73
C VAL A 1083 -37.76 1.43 -23.88
N ILE A 1084 -37.99 2.60 -23.30
CA ILE A 1084 -39.20 3.39 -23.49
C ILE A 1084 -39.10 4.10 -24.84
N THR A 1085 -40.07 3.89 -25.73
CA THR A 1085 -40.10 4.53 -27.04
C THR A 1085 -41.51 4.74 -27.58
N HIS A 1086 -41.67 5.81 -28.35
CA HIS A 1086 -42.86 6.11 -29.16
C HIS A 1086 -42.67 5.78 -30.65
N SER A 1087 -41.50 5.24 -31.04
CA SER A 1087 -41.18 5.03 -32.46
C SER A 1087 -42.01 3.91 -33.07
N GLN A 1088 -42.99 4.28 -33.92
CA GLN A 1088 -43.75 3.35 -34.75
C GLN A 1088 -42.83 2.48 -35.62
N PHE A 1089 -41.73 3.04 -36.13
CA PHE A 1089 -40.73 2.29 -36.90
C PHE A 1089 -40.15 1.13 -36.09
N LEU A 1090 -39.78 1.33 -34.82
CA LEU A 1090 -39.26 0.24 -33.98
C LEU A 1090 -40.34 -0.76 -33.57
N ILE A 1091 -41.58 -0.30 -33.37
CA ILE A 1091 -42.73 -1.15 -33.07
C ILE A 1091 -43.06 -2.08 -34.24
N GLU A 1092 -42.88 -1.61 -35.48
CA GLU A 1092 -43.17 -2.33 -36.72
C GLU A 1092 -41.99 -3.18 -37.23
N GLN A 1093 -40.76 -2.66 -37.21
CA GLN A 1093 -39.59 -3.38 -37.73
C GLN A 1093 -39.25 -4.63 -36.91
N ASN A 1094 -39.58 -4.61 -35.61
CA ASN A 1094 -39.43 -5.74 -34.70
C ASN A 1094 -40.35 -6.93 -35.06
N LEU A 1095 -41.29 -6.76 -36.01
CA LEU A 1095 -42.08 -7.85 -36.58
C LEU A 1095 -41.35 -8.57 -37.74
N ALA A 1096 -40.33 -7.94 -38.36
CA ALA A 1096 -39.83 -8.30 -39.70
C ALA A 1096 -38.47 -9.04 -39.75
N GLU A 1097 -37.54 -8.83 -38.81
CA GLU A 1097 -36.21 -9.47 -38.82
C GLU A 1097 -36.00 -10.36 -37.58
N GLU A 1098 -35.73 -11.66 -37.77
CA GLU A 1098 -35.80 -12.65 -36.68
C GLU A 1098 -34.57 -12.73 -35.76
N THR A 1099 -33.42 -12.18 -36.16
CA THR A 1099 -32.16 -12.33 -35.41
C THR A 1099 -32.01 -11.38 -34.21
N SER A 1100 -32.91 -10.42 -34.03
CA SER A 1100 -32.88 -9.46 -32.92
C SER A 1100 -34.28 -9.02 -32.47
N LYS A 1101 -35.22 -9.98 -32.39
CA LYS A 1101 -36.60 -9.72 -31.94
C LYS A 1101 -36.62 -9.35 -30.46
N GLY A 1102 -36.86 -8.08 -30.16
CA GLY A 1102 -37.10 -7.61 -28.80
C GLY A 1102 -38.54 -7.86 -28.36
N LEU A 1103 -38.77 -8.07 -27.07
CA LEU A 1103 -40.12 -8.14 -26.52
C LEU A 1103 -40.82 -6.77 -26.61
N VAL A 1104 -42.14 -6.73 -26.82
CA VAL A 1104 -42.91 -5.48 -26.78
C VAL A 1104 -43.94 -5.53 -25.65
N VAL A 1105 -43.72 -4.70 -24.63
CA VAL A 1105 -44.66 -4.48 -23.52
C VAL A 1105 -45.45 -3.22 -23.81
N ARG A 1106 -46.79 -3.32 -23.86
CA ARG A 1106 -47.68 -2.20 -24.12
C ARG A 1106 -48.28 -1.68 -22.81
N ALA A 1107 -48.07 -0.41 -22.50
CA ALA A 1107 -48.64 0.28 -21.36
C ALA A 1107 -49.84 1.14 -21.81
N LYS A 1108 -51.01 0.93 -21.21
CA LYS A 1108 -52.26 1.65 -21.50
C LYS A 1108 -52.83 2.23 -20.20
N MET A 1109 -53.53 3.36 -20.27
CA MET A 1109 -54.38 3.80 -19.18
C MET A 1109 -55.71 3.02 -19.21
N GLY A 1110 -56.01 2.31 -18.13
CA GLY A 1110 -57.30 1.65 -17.85
C GLY A 1110 -58.10 2.39 -16.78
N GLU A 1111 -59.18 1.77 -16.32
CA GLU A 1111 -60.05 2.35 -15.28
C GLU A 1111 -59.38 2.41 -13.90
N GLU A 1112 -58.39 1.55 -13.67
CA GLU A 1112 -57.66 1.40 -12.39
C GLU A 1112 -56.20 1.90 -12.51
N GLY A 1113 -55.98 2.87 -13.40
CA GLY A 1113 -54.67 3.44 -13.70
C GLY A 1113 -53.91 2.68 -14.79
N THR A 1114 -52.59 2.58 -14.63
CA THR A 1114 -51.68 1.96 -15.61
C THR A 1114 -51.90 0.46 -15.73
N GLU A 1115 -52.07 -0.03 -16.95
CA GLU A 1115 -52.18 -1.46 -17.28
C GLU A 1115 -51.08 -1.86 -18.26
N LEU A 1116 -50.46 -3.02 -18.03
CA LEU A 1116 -49.37 -3.56 -18.85
C LEU A 1116 -49.83 -4.83 -19.58
N PHE A 1117 -49.48 -4.91 -20.87
CA PHE A 1117 -49.80 -6.02 -21.74
C PHE A 1117 -48.54 -6.59 -22.38
N VAL A 1118 -48.33 -7.91 -22.25
CA VAL A 1118 -47.24 -8.67 -22.86
C VAL A 1118 -47.86 -9.68 -23.82
N ASP A 1119 -47.46 -9.66 -25.10
CA ASP A 1119 -48.04 -10.49 -26.17
C ASP A 1119 -49.60 -10.47 -26.22
N GLY A 1120 -50.20 -9.34 -25.84
CA GLY A 1120 -51.65 -9.14 -25.77
C GLY A 1120 -52.34 -9.64 -24.50
N LYS A 1121 -51.64 -10.34 -23.60
CA LYS A 1121 -52.15 -10.69 -22.27
C LYS A 1121 -51.87 -9.55 -21.28
N LYS A 1122 -52.88 -9.18 -20.49
CA LYS A 1122 -52.72 -8.25 -19.36
C LYS A 1122 -51.92 -8.95 -18.25
N LEU A 1123 -50.91 -8.28 -17.68
CA LEU A 1123 -50.21 -8.80 -16.50
C LEU A 1123 -51.16 -8.87 -15.30
N GLU A 1124 -51.03 -9.92 -14.48
CA GLU A 1124 -51.97 -10.15 -13.38
C GLU A 1124 -51.85 -9.08 -12.30
N VAL A 1125 -52.98 -8.41 -12.04
CA VAL A 1125 -53.15 -7.55 -10.87
C VAL A 1125 -53.40 -8.48 -9.68
N THR A 1126 -52.36 -8.72 -8.89
CA THR A 1126 -52.48 -9.50 -7.66
C THR A 1126 -53.34 -8.73 -6.66
N GLU A 1127 -54.55 -9.24 -6.40
CA GLU A 1127 -55.39 -8.75 -5.31
C GLU A 1127 -54.71 -9.09 -3.97
N THR A 1128 -54.02 -8.11 -3.40
CA THR A 1128 -53.54 -8.16 -2.03
C THR A 1128 -54.74 -8.21 -1.07
N ARG A 1129 -54.97 -9.38 -0.47
CA ARG A 1129 -55.87 -9.55 0.68
C ARG A 1129 -55.37 -8.79 1.92
#